data_AF-A0A1F7ZX24-F1
#
_entry.id   AF-A0A1F7ZX24-F1
#
_cell.length_a   1.000
_cell.length_b   1.000
_cell.length_c   1.000
_cell.angle_alpha   90.00
_cell.angle_beta   90.00
_cell.angle_gamma   90.00
#
_symmetry.space_group_name_H-M   'P 1'
#
loop_
_entity.id
_entity.type
_entity.pdbx_description
1 polymer ?
#
loop_
_entity_poly.entity_id
_entity_poly.type
_entity_poly.pdbx_seq_one_letter_code
_entity_poly.pdbx_strand_id
1 'polypeptide(L)'
;MSSIPSEPKSPAEWLKYAQSGVVTSIPFRQEQTTNSISERDIYLDASKIMIPPSQLWYAYTDIFAFTQPEITISPEAYGSMQIIARVLTADTPTNLKVVPDTICWIYIYASVLDQPLSVSLGPATGNVGVKLIVSPDHIDLEYQDVYIRAVDEDLQSSLDTQLRIALVLFWRNPSIAIAICSYVASVTSDIALSFYAQINAQAVALGQQLVAQAMMGPDICPAPVLKIDRYMSTVRDALDAVTAFEEQYQRFQDNECNVGNWKLAWKALLQHAQTQLRKDVTLRKVAWEKYRDACAVVARCQEQCNTDNRQLGDAEATFQGGLTTWYRTTCVVAAFEALSAIIKFSNALAIPSSGPKSCISNAAKNITSAIDDTIQIEKQSDKTGKIIPSSTFETLGDCIQTLERMYPSTTHLVAAIKKLESGPNVRISYGEVTESNDRDADARTIITLAAWDKWIFDSNQQLEYAVNQNIPGATAYRLALQRQAMNGKALAQAQVEAVRAGHEYVQAAMEVIACNQDISALEDLLDQFKDEKEQYTQAKAKFFSRILAVRTSLVMQMQKLVWAYKYQSLADSSVVLDSQKSIADFKSDILTLDWEIHSADRKYATDSQPFEYHTSSSELPANYGELMIQWLQGESHSASFTLAPTIDSADKNSFASVFNDGSHFRLEGLEIFLRGVVPRSEAIHNGVAKVDIDILTSGVYGDIEEGKISHFTSLARQVQFSYEITESGEIGDTVVHARFPTEEHAEPTPFTQWMVKLRNPNDLDLTKLSGAELHWMGKARFAEAKVSS
;
A
#
# COMPACT_ATOMS: atom_id res chain seq x y z
N MET A 1 17.45 -1.06 -8.44
CA MET A 1 16.97 -2.41 -8.07
C MET A 1 16.67 -3.22 -9.33
N SER A 2 16.80 -4.55 -9.29
CA SER A 2 16.67 -5.41 -10.48
C SER A 2 15.23 -5.44 -11.01
N SER A 3 15.07 -5.36 -12.33
CA SER A 3 13.82 -5.68 -13.02
C SER A 3 13.21 -6.96 -12.47
N ILE A 4 11.93 -6.92 -12.11
CA ILE A 4 11.19 -8.11 -11.68
C ILE A 4 11.32 -9.16 -12.80
N PRO A 5 11.80 -10.38 -12.51
CA PRO A 5 11.98 -11.40 -13.54
C PRO A 5 10.67 -11.65 -14.27
N SER A 6 10.71 -11.71 -15.60
CA SER A 6 9.55 -12.15 -16.38
C SER A 6 9.15 -13.56 -15.97
N GLU A 7 7.86 -13.82 -15.83
CA GLU A 7 7.37 -15.16 -15.53
C GLU A 7 7.76 -16.14 -16.65
N PRO A 8 8.14 -17.40 -16.31
CA PRO A 8 8.37 -18.44 -17.29
C PRO A 8 7.13 -18.68 -18.18
N LYS A 9 7.33 -19.01 -19.45
CA LYS A 9 6.24 -19.23 -20.43
C LYS A 9 6.37 -20.50 -21.26
N SER A 10 7.32 -21.36 -20.92
CA SER A 10 7.57 -22.61 -21.63
C SER A 10 7.90 -23.75 -20.67
N PRO A 11 7.65 -25.02 -21.05
CA PRO A 11 8.08 -26.19 -20.30
C PRO A 11 9.53 -26.14 -19.82
N ALA A 12 10.45 -25.67 -20.68
CA ALA A 12 11.88 -25.61 -20.36
C ALA A 12 12.21 -24.52 -19.31
N GLU A 13 11.58 -23.35 -19.40
CA GLU A 13 11.76 -22.28 -18.43
C GLU A 13 11.16 -22.65 -17.06
N TRP A 14 9.98 -23.30 -17.05
CA TRP A 14 9.37 -23.81 -15.83
C TRP A 14 10.18 -24.95 -15.19
N LEU A 15 10.77 -25.83 -15.99
CA LEU A 15 11.68 -26.87 -15.49
C LEU A 15 12.91 -26.24 -14.83
N LYS A 16 13.50 -25.21 -15.46
CA LYS A 16 14.63 -24.47 -14.89
C LYS A 16 14.26 -23.78 -13.57
N TYR A 17 13.06 -23.24 -13.48
CA TYR A 17 12.51 -22.68 -12.23
C TYR A 17 12.40 -23.75 -11.14
N ALA A 18 11.80 -24.91 -11.44
CA ALA A 18 11.62 -26.00 -10.49
C ALA A 18 12.97 -26.60 -10.02
N GLN A 19 13.99 -26.57 -10.89
CA GLN A 19 15.35 -27.02 -10.59
C GLN A 19 16.25 -25.95 -9.97
N SER A 20 15.76 -24.73 -9.75
CA SER A 20 16.56 -23.67 -9.15
C SER A 20 17.04 -24.04 -7.74
N GLY A 21 18.23 -23.59 -7.33
CA GLY A 21 18.76 -23.84 -5.98
C GLY A 21 17.82 -23.41 -4.85
N VAL A 22 16.98 -22.42 -5.14
CA VAL A 22 15.98 -21.84 -4.25
C VAL A 22 14.85 -22.83 -4.00
N VAL A 23 14.22 -23.31 -5.07
CA VAL A 23 13.13 -24.29 -5.02
C VAL A 23 13.65 -25.65 -4.54
N THR A 24 14.87 -26.01 -4.96
CA THR A 24 15.49 -27.28 -4.60
C THR A 24 16.05 -27.37 -3.18
N SER A 25 15.87 -26.33 -2.37
CA SER A 25 16.20 -26.34 -0.94
C SER A 25 15.02 -26.75 -0.04
N ILE A 26 13.80 -26.73 -0.58
CA ILE A 26 12.56 -26.96 0.17
C ILE A 26 12.46 -28.46 0.56
N PRO A 27 12.13 -28.82 1.81
CA PRO A 27 11.91 -30.21 2.19
C PRO A 27 10.56 -30.75 1.68
N PHE A 28 10.42 -32.09 1.60
CA PHE A 28 9.14 -32.78 1.37
C PHE A 28 8.45 -32.50 0.01
N ARG A 29 9.25 -32.37 -1.06
CA ARG A 29 8.80 -32.06 -2.43
C ARG A 29 8.19 -33.23 -3.22
N GLN A 30 8.62 -34.45 -2.93
CA GLN A 30 8.28 -35.64 -3.73
C GLN A 30 7.80 -36.78 -2.85
N GLU A 31 6.76 -37.47 -3.30
CA GLU A 31 6.25 -38.69 -2.68
C GLU A 31 5.50 -39.55 -3.71
N GLN A 32 5.61 -40.88 -3.57
CA GLN A 32 4.89 -41.85 -4.37
C GLN A 32 4.34 -42.92 -3.42
N THR A 33 3.01 -43.01 -3.32
CA THR A 33 2.31 -43.98 -2.47
C THR A 33 1.91 -45.24 -3.26
N THR A 34 1.95 -46.41 -2.62
CA THR A 34 1.92 -47.72 -3.31
C THR A 34 0.53 -48.33 -3.52
N ASN A 35 -0.54 -47.75 -2.96
CA ASN A 35 -1.90 -48.34 -3.00
C ASN A 35 -2.87 -47.60 -3.96
N SER A 36 -2.59 -46.33 -4.25
CA SER A 36 -3.12 -45.48 -5.32
C SER A 36 -1.93 -44.65 -5.80
N ILE A 37 -1.67 -44.55 -7.11
CA ILE A 37 -0.46 -43.85 -7.57
C ILE A 37 -0.78 -42.36 -7.60
N SER A 38 -0.58 -41.73 -6.44
CA SER A 38 -0.45 -40.29 -6.30
C SER A 38 1.00 -39.92 -6.64
N GLU A 39 1.20 -39.22 -7.76
CA GLU A 39 2.47 -38.60 -8.12
C GLU A 39 2.44 -37.14 -7.65
N ARG A 40 3.37 -36.79 -6.75
CA ARG A 40 3.52 -35.43 -6.23
C ARG A 40 4.93 -34.91 -6.52
N ASP A 41 5.02 -33.78 -7.21
CA ASP A 41 6.27 -33.02 -7.41
C ASP A 41 5.96 -31.57 -7.80
N ILE A 42 6.96 -30.68 -7.79
CA ILE A 42 6.82 -29.29 -8.25
C ILE A 42 6.65 -29.22 -9.76
N TYR A 43 7.35 -30.09 -10.49
CA TYR A 43 7.26 -30.20 -11.95
C TYR A 43 7.03 -31.66 -12.33
N LEU A 44 5.89 -31.93 -12.95
CA LEU A 44 5.60 -33.21 -13.59
C LEU A 44 5.46 -33.01 -15.09
N ASP A 45 5.74 -34.05 -15.87
CA ASP A 45 5.53 -34.03 -17.31
C ASP A 45 4.73 -35.26 -17.77
N ALA A 46 4.31 -35.19 -19.04
CA ALA A 46 3.46 -36.21 -19.64
C ALA A 46 4.10 -37.63 -19.70
N SER A 47 5.41 -37.81 -19.46
CA SER A 47 6.01 -39.14 -19.35
C SER A 47 5.41 -39.95 -18.21
N LYS A 48 4.90 -39.29 -17.17
CA LYS A 48 4.20 -39.90 -16.03
C LYS A 48 2.83 -40.49 -16.39
N ILE A 49 2.25 -40.05 -17.51
CA ILE A 49 0.94 -40.50 -18.00
C ILE A 49 1.05 -41.80 -18.81
N MET A 50 2.20 -42.07 -19.44
CA MET A 50 2.32 -43.09 -20.50
C MET A 50 2.26 -44.54 -20.03
N ILE A 51 2.26 -44.81 -18.72
CA ILE A 51 2.06 -46.14 -18.12
C ILE A 51 1.29 -45.96 -16.80
N PRO A 52 -0.04 -45.80 -16.79
CA PRO A 52 -0.80 -45.75 -15.54
C PRO A 52 -0.85 -47.18 -14.96
N PRO A 53 -0.20 -47.49 -13.82
CA PRO A 53 -0.08 -48.86 -13.32
C PRO A 53 -1.33 -49.36 -12.57
N SER A 54 -2.38 -48.55 -12.53
CA SER A 54 -3.54 -48.75 -11.66
C SER A 54 -4.81 -48.06 -12.19
N GLN A 55 -5.96 -48.56 -11.73
CA GLN A 55 -7.28 -48.03 -11.99
C GLN A 55 -7.50 -46.58 -11.48
N LEU A 56 -6.69 -46.09 -10.55
CA LEU A 56 -6.73 -44.72 -10.04
C LEU A 56 -5.34 -44.09 -10.13
N TRP A 57 -5.24 -42.91 -10.74
CA TRP A 57 -3.99 -42.15 -10.86
C TRP A 57 -4.23 -40.67 -10.63
N TYR A 58 -3.40 -40.08 -9.76
CA TYR A 58 -3.49 -38.67 -9.37
C TYR A 58 -2.14 -38.00 -9.59
N ALA A 59 -2.12 -36.84 -10.22
CA ALA A 59 -0.95 -35.98 -10.34
C ALA A 59 -1.22 -34.63 -9.68
N TYR A 60 -0.49 -34.35 -8.61
CA TYR A 60 -0.59 -33.12 -7.84
C TYR A 60 0.69 -32.32 -7.94
N THR A 61 0.66 -31.21 -8.67
CA THR A 61 1.88 -30.47 -9.00
C THR A 61 1.68 -28.96 -9.07
N ASP A 62 2.75 -28.17 -9.01
CA ASP A 62 2.68 -26.74 -9.35
C ASP A 62 2.61 -26.56 -10.86
N ILE A 63 3.48 -27.27 -11.60
CA ILE A 63 3.58 -27.21 -13.06
C ILE A 63 3.43 -28.61 -13.65
N PHE A 64 2.49 -28.76 -14.57
CA PHE A 64 2.38 -29.95 -15.41
C PHE A 64 2.69 -29.62 -16.87
N ALA A 65 3.69 -30.29 -17.44
CA ALA A 65 4.21 -29.99 -18.76
C ALA A 65 3.83 -31.05 -19.81
N PHE A 66 3.24 -30.59 -20.91
CA PHE A 66 3.09 -31.35 -22.13
C PHE A 66 4.28 -31.07 -23.04
N THR A 67 5.22 -32.00 -23.05
CA THR A 67 6.49 -31.89 -23.78
C THR A 67 6.40 -32.39 -25.22
N GLN A 68 5.25 -32.91 -25.65
CA GLN A 68 5.00 -33.39 -27.01
C GLN A 68 3.68 -32.83 -27.56
N PRO A 69 3.58 -32.56 -28.87
CA PRO A 69 2.35 -32.03 -29.49
C PRO A 69 1.16 -33.01 -29.46
N GLU A 70 1.42 -34.32 -29.38
CA GLU A 70 0.40 -35.35 -29.25
C GLU A 70 0.76 -36.28 -28.08
N ILE A 71 -0.15 -36.44 -27.12
CA ILE A 71 0.02 -37.34 -25.98
C ILE A 71 -1.03 -38.44 -26.08
N THR A 72 -0.59 -39.69 -26.12
CA THR A 72 -1.50 -40.84 -26.09
C THR A 72 -1.68 -41.33 -24.65
N ILE A 73 -2.93 -41.41 -24.21
CA ILE A 73 -3.35 -41.90 -22.90
C ILE A 73 -4.10 -43.21 -23.12
N SER A 74 -3.67 -44.28 -22.47
CA SER A 74 -4.34 -45.60 -22.51
C SER A 74 -4.73 -46.03 -21.10
N PRO A 75 -5.88 -45.56 -20.59
CA PRO A 75 -6.34 -45.85 -19.23
C PRO A 75 -6.69 -47.33 -19.06
N GLU A 76 -6.49 -47.87 -17.85
CA GLU A 76 -7.03 -49.18 -17.49
C GLU A 76 -8.57 -49.18 -17.52
N ALA A 77 -9.17 -50.36 -17.64
CA ALA A 77 -10.62 -50.51 -17.66
C ALA A 77 -11.27 -49.92 -16.39
N TYR A 78 -12.26 -49.05 -16.55
CA TYR A 78 -12.90 -48.30 -15.46
C TYR A 78 -11.93 -47.39 -14.68
N GLY A 79 -10.86 -46.94 -15.34
CA GLY A 79 -9.85 -46.09 -14.75
C GLY A 79 -10.31 -44.64 -14.52
N SER A 80 -9.77 -44.00 -13.49
CA SER A 80 -9.91 -42.56 -13.24
C SER A 80 -8.53 -41.92 -13.13
N MET A 81 -8.34 -40.84 -13.87
CA MET A 81 -7.11 -40.06 -13.94
C MET A 81 -7.40 -38.61 -13.53
N GLN A 82 -6.57 -38.02 -12.67
CA GLN A 82 -6.75 -36.63 -12.27
C GLN A 82 -5.43 -35.88 -12.27
N ILE A 83 -5.39 -34.74 -12.97
CA ILE A 83 -4.28 -33.79 -12.95
C ILE A 83 -4.79 -32.51 -12.27
N ILE A 84 -4.11 -32.12 -11.19
CA ILE A 84 -4.34 -30.86 -10.50
C ILE A 84 -3.03 -30.09 -10.50
N ALA A 85 -3.00 -29.01 -11.28
CA ALA A 85 -1.83 -28.14 -11.40
C ALA A 85 -2.22 -26.68 -11.27
N ARG A 86 -1.27 -25.81 -10.91
CA ARG A 86 -1.47 -24.36 -11.08
C ARG A 86 -1.28 -23.99 -12.54
N VAL A 87 -0.20 -24.47 -13.16
CA VAL A 87 0.20 -24.19 -14.54
C VAL A 87 0.15 -25.46 -15.38
N LEU A 88 -0.57 -25.41 -16.51
CA LEU A 88 -0.37 -26.34 -17.61
C LEU A 88 0.42 -25.63 -18.72
N THR A 89 1.55 -26.22 -19.09
CA THR A 89 2.49 -25.61 -20.04
C THR A 89 2.84 -26.55 -21.18
N ALA A 90 3.06 -25.99 -22.37
CA ALA A 90 3.49 -26.69 -23.57
C ALA A 90 4.26 -25.72 -24.46
N ASP A 91 5.11 -26.20 -25.37
CA ASP A 91 5.78 -25.34 -26.37
C ASP A 91 4.85 -24.99 -27.55
N THR A 92 3.87 -25.86 -27.82
CA THR A 92 2.87 -25.71 -28.89
C THR A 92 1.52 -26.23 -28.41
N PRO A 93 0.40 -25.85 -29.05
CA PRO A 93 -0.89 -26.46 -28.77
C PRO A 93 -0.82 -27.99 -28.79
N THR A 94 -1.34 -28.63 -27.75
CA THR A 94 -1.22 -30.08 -27.53
C THR A 94 -2.57 -30.78 -27.73
N ASN A 95 -2.53 -31.94 -28.39
CA ASN A 95 -3.68 -32.83 -28.57
C ASN A 95 -3.56 -34.05 -27.64
N LEU A 96 -4.59 -34.30 -26.83
CA LEU A 96 -4.69 -35.48 -25.99
C LEU A 96 -5.47 -36.57 -26.74
N LYS A 97 -4.81 -37.68 -27.07
CA LYS A 97 -5.41 -38.84 -27.70
C LYS A 97 -5.68 -39.91 -26.65
N VAL A 98 -6.94 -40.11 -26.29
CA VAL A 98 -7.32 -41.13 -25.31
C VAL A 98 -7.78 -42.39 -26.05
N VAL A 99 -7.21 -43.54 -25.70
CA VAL A 99 -7.55 -44.86 -26.25
C VAL A 99 -8.04 -45.75 -25.10
N PRO A 100 -9.33 -45.72 -24.78
CA PRO A 100 -9.88 -46.50 -23.67
C PRO A 100 -10.32 -47.91 -24.10
N ASP A 101 -10.09 -48.91 -23.26
CA ASP A 101 -10.65 -50.26 -23.44
C ASP A 101 -12.12 -50.35 -22.95
N THR A 102 -12.48 -49.57 -21.93
CA THR A 102 -13.84 -49.39 -21.38
C THR A 102 -14.06 -47.94 -20.93
N ILE A 103 -15.23 -47.59 -20.38
CA ILE A 103 -15.48 -46.23 -19.89
C ILE A 103 -14.40 -45.80 -18.87
N CYS A 104 -13.82 -44.62 -19.04
CA CYS A 104 -12.90 -44.02 -18.09
C CYS A 104 -13.19 -42.52 -17.86
N TRP A 105 -12.61 -41.98 -16.79
CA TRP A 105 -12.75 -40.58 -16.42
C TRP A 105 -11.39 -39.88 -16.35
N ILE A 106 -11.28 -38.71 -16.97
CA ILE A 106 -10.07 -37.88 -16.89
C ILE A 106 -10.46 -36.49 -16.39
N TYR A 107 -9.82 -36.05 -15.32
CA TYR A 107 -10.04 -34.74 -14.73
C TYR A 107 -8.78 -33.90 -14.92
N ILE A 108 -8.94 -32.68 -15.44
CA ILE A 108 -7.84 -31.74 -15.64
C ILE A 108 -8.24 -30.41 -15.02
N TYR A 109 -7.47 -29.98 -14.02
CA TYR A 109 -7.66 -28.71 -13.31
C TYR A 109 -6.41 -27.85 -13.43
N ALA A 110 -6.58 -26.60 -13.84
CA ALA A 110 -5.51 -25.62 -13.93
C ALA A 110 -6.00 -24.18 -13.81
N SER A 111 -5.18 -23.31 -13.23
CA SER A 111 -5.44 -21.86 -13.19
C SER A 111 -4.80 -21.10 -14.34
N VAL A 112 -3.67 -21.59 -14.86
CA VAL A 112 -2.91 -20.95 -15.93
C VAL A 112 -2.65 -21.95 -17.06
N LEU A 113 -2.87 -21.51 -18.29
CA LEU A 113 -2.56 -22.25 -19.52
C LEU A 113 -1.58 -21.42 -20.37
N ASP A 114 -0.34 -21.88 -20.55
CA ASP A 114 0.65 -21.16 -21.38
C ASP A 114 0.38 -21.31 -22.89
N GLN A 115 -0.24 -22.43 -23.28
CA GLN A 115 -0.64 -22.71 -24.66
C GLN A 115 -2.08 -23.27 -24.71
N PRO A 116 -2.81 -23.05 -25.81
CA PRO A 116 -4.10 -23.69 -26.03
C PRO A 116 -3.99 -25.22 -25.98
N LEU A 117 -4.81 -25.86 -25.15
CA LEU A 117 -5.08 -27.29 -25.23
C LEU A 117 -6.34 -27.47 -26.08
N SER A 118 -6.27 -28.30 -27.13
CA SER A 118 -7.42 -28.55 -28.01
C SER A 118 -8.44 -29.47 -27.34
N VAL A 119 -9.18 -28.91 -26.39
CA VAL A 119 -10.49 -29.36 -25.88
C VAL A 119 -11.22 -28.04 -25.57
N SER A 120 -12.22 -27.67 -26.37
CA SER A 120 -12.62 -26.26 -26.56
C SER A 120 -12.93 -25.45 -25.28
N LEU A 121 -12.09 -24.48 -24.87
CA LEU A 121 -12.41 -23.46 -23.86
C LEU A 121 -11.61 -22.13 -23.93
N GLY A 122 -12.28 -21.05 -23.50
CA GLY A 122 -11.78 -19.73 -23.05
C GLY A 122 -12.71 -18.56 -23.46
N PRO A 123 -12.81 -17.39 -22.76
CA PRO A 123 -12.59 -17.04 -21.35
C PRO A 123 -13.90 -16.65 -20.60
N ALA A 124 -13.83 -16.46 -19.27
CA ALA A 124 -14.86 -15.88 -18.38
C ALA A 124 -16.13 -16.71 -18.07
N THR A 125 -16.03 -18.03 -17.91
CA THR A 125 -17.19 -18.88 -17.56
C THR A 125 -17.29 -19.30 -16.08
N GLY A 126 -16.32 -18.95 -15.24
CA GLY A 126 -16.29 -19.36 -13.82
C GLY A 126 -15.90 -20.83 -13.57
N ASN A 127 -15.47 -21.55 -14.61
CA ASN A 127 -15.03 -22.95 -14.50
C ASN A 127 -13.54 -23.04 -14.15
N VAL A 128 -13.18 -24.00 -13.30
CA VAL A 128 -11.80 -24.24 -12.78
C VAL A 128 -11.16 -25.53 -13.33
N GLY A 129 -11.92 -26.32 -14.10
CA GLY A 129 -11.41 -27.53 -14.73
C GLY A 129 -12.40 -28.19 -15.68
N VAL A 130 -11.99 -29.32 -16.24
CA VAL A 130 -12.79 -30.15 -17.15
C VAL A 130 -12.72 -31.62 -16.73
N LYS A 131 -13.86 -32.29 -16.82
CA LYS A 131 -14.01 -33.73 -16.70
C LYS A 131 -14.33 -34.30 -18.08
N LEU A 132 -13.51 -35.24 -18.53
CA LEU A 132 -13.71 -36.03 -19.74
C LEU A 132 -14.30 -37.37 -19.35
N ILE A 133 -15.44 -37.73 -19.94
CA ILE A 133 -16.01 -39.07 -19.83
C ILE A 133 -15.72 -39.75 -21.17
N VAL A 134 -14.80 -40.70 -21.17
CA VAL A 134 -14.28 -41.28 -22.41
C VAL A 134 -14.82 -42.71 -22.52
N SER A 135 -15.56 -42.97 -23.59
CA SER A 135 -16.04 -44.30 -23.98
C SER A 135 -15.28 -44.75 -25.25
N PRO A 136 -15.28 -46.05 -25.60
CA PRO A 136 -14.61 -46.54 -26.81
C PRO A 136 -15.07 -45.86 -28.12
N ASP A 137 -16.27 -45.26 -28.14
CA ASP A 137 -16.93 -44.69 -29.31
C ASP A 137 -17.14 -43.15 -29.27
N HIS A 138 -17.04 -42.51 -28.11
CA HIS A 138 -17.22 -41.05 -27.96
C HIS A 138 -16.55 -40.48 -26.69
N ILE A 139 -16.40 -39.15 -26.65
CA ILE A 139 -15.90 -38.39 -25.50
C ILE A 139 -16.92 -37.32 -25.14
N ASP A 140 -17.43 -37.35 -23.90
CA ASP A 140 -18.26 -36.30 -23.33
C ASP A 140 -17.45 -35.37 -22.42
N LEU A 141 -17.87 -34.11 -22.37
CA LEU A 141 -17.18 -33.00 -21.72
C LEU A 141 -18.08 -32.33 -20.68
N GLU A 142 -17.63 -32.31 -19.43
CA GLU A 142 -18.28 -31.63 -18.31
C GLU A 142 -17.34 -30.60 -17.68
N TYR A 143 -17.66 -29.31 -17.80
CA TYR A 143 -16.92 -28.26 -17.10
C TYR A 143 -17.21 -28.26 -15.60
N GLN A 144 -16.16 -28.02 -14.81
CA GLN A 144 -16.22 -28.03 -13.35
C GLN A 144 -16.07 -26.60 -12.83
N ASP A 145 -16.94 -26.21 -11.90
CA ASP A 145 -16.92 -24.92 -11.19
C ASP A 145 -16.17 -25.00 -9.84
N VAL A 146 -15.83 -26.21 -9.40
CA VAL A 146 -15.07 -26.50 -8.18
C VAL A 146 -13.93 -27.48 -8.46
N TYR A 147 -12.81 -27.34 -7.74
CA TYR A 147 -11.64 -28.19 -7.92
C TYR A 147 -11.89 -29.62 -7.45
N ILE A 148 -12.40 -29.81 -6.22
CA ILE A 148 -12.54 -31.13 -5.59
C ILE A 148 -13.72 -31.14 -4.63
N ARG A 149 -14.38 -32.31 -4.51
CA ARG A 149 -15.53 -32.54 -3.62
C ARG A 149 -15.26 -33.51 -2.47
N ALA A 150 -14.02 -33.98 -2.31
CA ALA A 150 -13.59 -34.92 -1.30
C ALA A 150 -12.25 -34.52 -0.65
N VAL A 151 -11.98 -35.06 0.54
CA VAL A 151 -10.71 -34.86 1.27
C VAL A 151 -9.61 -35.71 0.63
N ASP A 152 -8.42 -35.12 0.45
CA ASP A 152 -7.23 -35.78 -0.06
C ASP A 152 -5.97 -35.23 0.65
N GLU A 153 -5.26 -36.11 1.36
CA GLU A 153 -4.06 -35.77 2.15
C GLU A 153 -2.81 -35.51 1.27
N ASP A 154 -2.70 -36.20 0.13
CA ASP A 154 -1.60 -36.04 -0.83
C ASP A 154 -1.70 -34.67 -1.52
N LEU A 155 -2.93 -34.25 -1.84
CA LEU A 155 -3.16 -32.92 -2.36
C LEU A 155 -2.85 -31.84 -1.31
N GLN A 156 -3.32 -32.00 -0.06
CA GLN A 156 -3.00 -31.05 1.00
C GLN A 156 -1.48 -30.87 1.11
N SER A 157 -0.73 -31.97 1.08
CA SER A 157 0.73 -31.97 1.13
C SER A 157 1.37 -31.27 -0.09
N SER A 158 0.76 -31.39 -1.27
CA SER A 158 1.19 -30.66 -2.48
C SER A 158 0.96 -29.15 -2.34
N LEU A 159 -0.22 -28.75 -1.88
CA LEU A 159 -0.56 -27.34 -1.65
C LEU A 159 0.29 -26.71 -0.53
N ASP A 160 0.58 -27.44 0.55
CA ASP A 160 1.52 -27.02 1.61
C ASP A 160 2.93 -26.78 1.03
N THR A 161 3.34 -27.61 0.07
CA THR A 161 4.61 -27.46 -0.66
C THR A 161 4.62 -26.18 -1.48
N GLN A 162 3.52 -25.90 -2.19
CA GLN A 162 3.36 -24.69 -2.98
C GLN A 162 3.39 -23.42 -2.10
N LEU A 163 2.71 -23.39 -0.96
CA LEU A 163 2.78 -22.23 -0.04
C LEU A 163 4.20 -21.99 0.50
N ARG A 164 5.00 -23.03 0.70
CA ARG A 164 6.42 -22.86 1.05
C ARG A 164 7.21 -22.24 -0.09
N ILE A 165 6.93 -22.63 -1.33
CA ILE A 165 7.54 -22.01 -2.52
C ILE A 165 7.18 -20.51 -2.55
N ALA A 166 5.91 -20.15 -2.29
CA ALA A 166 5.49 -18.76 -2.22
C ALA A 166 6.26 -17.97 -1.13
N LEU A 167 6.45 -18.54 0.07
CA LEU A 167 7.26 -17.93 1.13
C LEU A 167 8.72 -17.71 0.71
N VAL A 168 9.30 -18.67 -0.01
CA VAL A 168 10.67 -18.57 -0.51
C VAL A 168 10.80 -17.50 -1.59
N LEU A 169 9.78 -17.37 -2.45
CA LEU A 169 9.75 -16.40 -3.55
C LEU A 169 9.30 -15.00 -3.13
N PHE A 170 8.86 -14.81 -1.88
CA PHE A 170 8.23 -13.59 -1.39
C PHE A 170 8.95 -12.30 -1.80
N TRP A 171 10.28 -12.25 -1.66
CA TRP A 171 11.08 -11.08 -2.03
C TRP A 171 11.71 -11.16 -3.43
N ARG A 172 11.86 -12.38 -3.98
CA ARG A 172 12.62 -12.61 -5.24
C ARG A 172 11.73 -12.61 -6.48
N ASN A 173 10.52 -13.15 -6.36
CA ASN A 173 9.54 -13.22 -7.42
C ASN A 173 8.10 -13.15 -6.85
N PRO A 174 7.67 -11.96 -6.40
CA PRO A 174 6.37 -11.80 -5.74
C PRO A 174 5.18 -12.14 -6.66
N SER A 175 5.30 -12.03 -7.99
CA SER A 175 4.19 -12.38 -8.88
C SER A 175 3.88 -13.87 -8.87
N ILE A 176 4.90 -14.73 -9.00
CA ILE A 176 4.72 -16.18 -8.88
C ILE A 176 4.21 -16.54 -7.48
N ALA A 177 4.72 -15.89 -6.43
CA ALA A 177 4.27 -16.12 -5.07
C ALA A 177 2.77 -15.78 -4.89
N ILE A 178 2.32 -14.63 -5.43
CA ILE A 178 0.90 -14.22 -5.42
C ILE A 178 0.06 -15.24 -6.19
N ALA A 179 0.49 -15.65 -7.39
CA ALA A 179 -0.22 -16.62 -8.21
C ALA A 179 -0.39 -17.97 -7.49
N ILE A 180 0.64 -18.43 -6.76
CA ILE A 180 0.56 -19.63 -5.93
C ILE A 180 -0.45 -19.45 -4.79
N CYS A 181 -0.39 -18.35 -4.05
CA CYS A 181 -1.32 -18.09 -2.96
C CYS A 181 -2.78 -18.03 -3.43
N SER A 182 -3.03 -17.35 -4.55
CA SER A 182 -4.34 -17.29 -5.18
C SER A 182 -4.83 -18.68 -5.57
N TYR A 183 -3.98 -19.46 -6.24
CA TYR A 183 -4.30 -20.83 -6.63
C TYR A 183 -4.68 -21.70 -5.43
N VAL A 184 -3.84 -21.74 -4.40
CA VAL A 184 -4.10 -22.55 -3.20
C VAL A 184 -5.38 -22.08 -2.50
N ALA A 185 -5.63 -20.78 -2.40
CA ALA A 185 -6.86 -20.24 -1.84
C ALA A 185 -8.10 -20.68 -2.66
N SER A 186 -8.02 -20.70 -3.99
CA SER A 186 -9.10 -21.15 -4.86
C SER A 186 -9.39 -22.64 -4.72
N VAL A 187 -8.36 -23.49 -4.73
CA VAL A 187 -8.50 -24.96 -4.58
C VAL A 187 -9.15 -25.33 -3.25
N THR A 188 -8.88 -24.54 -2.21
CA THR A 188 -9.27 -24.82 -0.82
C THR A 188 -10.54 -24.07 -0.38
N SER A 189 -11.24 -23.44 -1.32
CA SER A 189 -12.37 -22.55 -1.04
C SER A 189 -13.71 -23.25 -0.76
N ASP A 190 -13.84 -24.55 -1.09
CA ASP A 190 -15.11 -25.28 -0.93
C ASP A 190 -15.51 -25.41 0.56
N ILE A 191 -16.68 -24.85 0.88
CA ILE A 191 -17.26 -24.76 2.21
C ILE A 191 -17.68 -26.14 2.74
N ALA A 192 -17.93 -27.12 1.88
CA ALA A 192 -18.25 -28.48 2.30
C ALA A 192 -17.07 -29.22 2.96
N LEU A 193 -15.82 -28.79 2.69
CA LEU A 193 -14.61 -29.51 3.11
C LEU A 193 -13.84 -28.75 4.20
N SER A 194 -14.24 -28.90 5.47
CA SER A 194 -13.54 -28.25 6.62
C SER A 194 -12.08 -28.63 6.77
N PHE A 195 -11.69 -29.74 6.17
CA PHE A 195 -10.33 -30.23 6.11
C PHE A 195 -9.32 -29.20 5.60
N TYR A 196 -9.67 -28.42 4.56
CA TYR A 196 -8.75 -27.44 3.96
C TYR A 196 -8.80 -26.04 4.58
N ALA A 197 -9.56 -25.82 5.66
CA ALA A 197 -9.78 -24.48 6.20
C ALA A 197 -8.48 -23.79 6.66
N GLN A 198 -7.55 -24.56 7.24
CA GLN A 198 -6.27 -24.02 7.73
C GLN A 198 -5.37 -23.57 6.57
N ILE A 199 -5.18 -24.43 5.56
CA ILE A 199 -4.35 -24.11 4.40
C ILE A 199 -4.94 -22.98 3.57
N ASN A 200 -6.27 -22.88 3.49
CA ASN A 200 -6.96 -21.73 2.88
C ASN A 200 -6.59 -20.44 3.61
N ALA A 201 -6.70 -20.42 4.93
CA ALA A 201 -6.36 -19.25 5.73
C ALA A 201 -4.89 -18.86 5.57
N GLN A 202 -3.96 -19.81 5.49
CA GLN A 202 -2.53 -19.56 5.25
C GLN A 202 -2.27 -19.00 3.83
N ALA A 203 -2.94 -19.53 2.81
CA ALA A 203 -2.83 -19.03 1.45
C ALA A 203 -3.34 -17.59 1.32
N VAL A 204 -4.51 -17.31 1.93
CA VAL A 204 -5.05 -15.95 2.04
C VAL A 204 -4.09 -15.05 2.81
N ALA A 205 -3.54 -15.52 3.93
CA ALA A 205 -2.58 -14.78 4.75
C ALA A 205 -1.40 -14.28 3.94
N LEU A 206 -0.71 -15.23 3.31
CA LEU A 206 0.51 -14.98 2.57
C LEU A 206 0.25 -14.16 1.30
N GLY A 207 -0.82 -14.47 0.57
CA GLY A 207 -1.22 -13.72 -0.62
C GLY A 207 -1.47 -12.25 -0.32
N GLN A 208 -2.15 -11.95 0.80
CA GLN A 208 -2.43 -10.58 1.20
C GLN A 208 -1.17 -9.84 1.71
N GLN A 209 -0.25 -10.55 2.38
CA GLN A 209 1.05 -9.98 2.72
C GLN A 209 1.89 -9.62 1.49
N LEU A 210 1.85 -10.45 0.43
CA LEU A 210 2.55 -10.20 -0.83
C LEU A 210 1.94 -9.03 -1.60
N VAL A 211 0.60 -8.93 -1.65
CA VAL A 211 -0.09 -7.81 -2.28
C VAL A 211 0.21 -6.51 -1.51
N ALA A 212 0.15 -6.53 -0.18
CA ALA A 212 0.51 -5.40 0.67
C ALA A 212 1.95 -4.92 0.41
N GLN A 213 2.90 -5.86 0.32
CA GLN A 213 4.29 -5.55 0.00
C GLN A 213 4.44 -4.96 -1.40
N ALA A 214 3.75 -5.51 -2.40
CA ALA A 214 3.80 -5.04 -3.77
C ALA A 214 3.23 -3.62 -3.92
N MET A 215 2.20 -3.26 -3.14
CA MET A 215 1.58 -1.92 -3.10
C MET A 215 2.40 -0.88 -2.31
N MET A 216 3.38 -1.30 -1.51
CA MET A 216 4.21 -0.35 -0.77
C MET A 216 5.36 0.21 -1.61
N GLY A 217 5.64 -0.37 -2.79
CA GLY A 217 6.53 0.16 -3.83
C GLY A 217 7.96 0.56 -3.42
N PRO A 218 8.83 0.87 -4.39
CA PRO A 218 10.14 1.50 -4.11
C PRO A 218 10.05 3.02 -3.93
N ASP A 219 8.98 3.65 -4.44
CA ASP A 219 8.85 5.11 -4.54
C ASP A 219 8.07 5.74 -3.38
N ILE A 220 7.33 4.96 -2.60
CA ILE A 220 6.69 5.41 -1.36
C ILE A 220 7.60 5.04 -0.20
N CYS A 221 8.32 6.02 0.33
CA CYS A 221 9.12 5.84 1.54
C CYS A 221 8.37 6.41 2.73
N PRO A 222 7.93 5.59 3.69
CA PRO A 222 7.43 6.08 4.96
C PRO A 222 8.46 6.97 5.63
N ALA A 223 8.04 8.17 6.04
CA ALA A 223 8.83 8.93 6.99
C ALA A 223 8.77 8.23 8.36
N PRO A 224 9.90 8.12 9.07
CA PRO A 224 9.98 7.43 10.35
C PRO A 224 9.05 8.07 11.38
N VAL A 225 8.41 7.23 12.19
CA VAL A 225 7.58 7.68 13.34
C VAL A 225 8.27 7.43 14.68
N LEU A 226 9.41 6.74 14.67
CA LEU A 226 10.27 6.42 15.82
C LEU A 226 11.71 6.87 15.54
N LYS A 227 12.51 7.04 16.58
CA LYS A 227 13.99 7.10 16.49
C LYS A 227 14.55 6.01 15.58
N ILE A 228 15.48 6.38 14.69
CA ILE A 228 16.24 5.43 13.85
C ILE A 228 16.92 4.34 14.69
N ASP A 229 17.46 4.69 15.86
CA ASP A 229 18.03 3.73 16.82
C ASP A 229 17.03 2.67 17.29
N ARG A 230 15.74 3.00 17.39
CA ARG A 230 14.70 2.03 17.75
C ARG A 230 14.45 1.07 16.60
N TYR A 231 14.46 1.54 15.35
CA TYR A 231 14.39 0.65 14.18
C TYR A 231 15.61 -0.28 14.13
N MET A 232 16.81 0.27 14.32
CA MET A 232 18.06 -0.51 14.39
C MET A 232 18.02 -1.56 15.51
N SER A 233 17.60 -1.18 16.71
CA SER A 233 17.42 -2.12 17.84
C SER A 233 16.41 -3.21 17.50
N THR A 234 15.28 -2.86 16.88
CA THR A 234 14.24 -3.82 16.48
C THR A 234 14.78 -4.83 15.46
N VAL A 235 15.59 -4.37 14.49
CA VAL A 235 16.23 -5.25 13.50
C VAL A 235 17.24 -6.19 14.16
N ARG A 236 18.04 -5.69 15.13
CA ARG A 236 18.98 -6.52 15.90
C ARG A 236 18.24 -7.58 16.73
N ASP A 237 17.18 -7.20 17.44
CA ASP A 237 16.35 -8.13 18.21
C ASP A 237 15.69 -9.19 17.32
N ALA A 238 15.25 -8.80 16.12
CA ALA A 238 14.69 -9.72 15.13
C ALA A 238 15.75 -10.70 14.59
N LEU A 239 16.97 -10.22 14.32
CA LEU A 239 18.07 -11.07 13.88
C LEU A 239 18.48 -12.08 14.96
N ASP A 240 18.52 -11.66 16.22
CA ASP A 240 18.80 -12.57 17.34
C ASP A 240 17.73 -13.65 17.45
N ALA A 241 16.46 -13.30 17.25
CA ALA A 241 15.36 -14.26 17.22
C ALA A 241 15.48 -15.26 16.06
N VAL A 242 15.81 -14.79 14.84
CA VAL A 242 16.08 -15.67 13.69
C VAL A 242 17.26 -16.59 13.97
N THR A 243 18.36 -16.06 14.51
CA THR A 243 19.58 -16.82 14.82
C THR A 243 19.28 -17.93 15.81
N ALA A 244 18.60 -17.62 16.91
CA ALA A 244 18.23 -18.60 17.92
C ALA A 244 17.32 -19.70 17.35
N PHE A 245 16.34 -19.34 16.51
CA PHE A 245 15.44 -20.30 15.88
C PHE A 245 16.19 -21.21 14.90
N GLU A 246 17.07 -20.64 14.06
CA GLU A 246 17.85 -21.38 13.08
C GLU A 246 18.82 -22.36 13.72
N GLU A 247 19.49 -21.98 14.81
CA GLU A 247 20.36 -22.89 15.57
C GLU A 247 19.58 -24.08 16.15
N GLN A 248 18.38 -23.84 16.69
CA GLN A 248 17.53 -24.94 17.16
C GLN A 248 17.02 -25.82 16.01
N TYR A 249 16.72 -25.23 14.85
CA TYR A 249 16.31 -25.97 13.67
C TYR A 249 17.44 -26.84 13.12
N GLN A 250 18.67 -26.34 13.07
CA GLN A 250 19.85 -27.13 12.70
C GLN A 250 20.05 -28.31 13.67
N ARG A 251 19.96 -28.07 14.99
CA ARG A 251 20.01 -29.16 15.99
C ARG A 251 18.89 -30.18 15.82
N PHE A 252 17.69 -29.74 15.45
CA PHE A 252 16.56 -30.62 15.16
C PHE A 252 16.85 -31.53 13.95
N GLN A 253 17.57 -31.02 12.95
CA GLN A 253 18.02 -31.79 11.78
C GLN A 253 19.20 -32.72 12.10
N ASP A 254 20.20 -32.26 12.86
CA ASP A 254 21.43 -33.04 13.12
C ASP A 254 21.20 -34.24 14.05
N ASN A 255 20.16 -34.20 14.88
CA ASN A 255 19.89 -35.25 15.88
C ASN A 255 19.12 -36.45 15.32
N GLU A 256 19.14 -36.70 14.00
CA GLU A 256 18.30 -37.68 13.26
C GLU A 256 18.27 -39.14 13.80
N CYS A 257 19.03 -39.46 14.86
CA CYS A 257 19.10 -40.77 15.52
C CYS A 257 18.76 -40.78 17.02
N ASN A 258 18.33 -39.66 17.64
CA ASN A 258 17.98 -39.60 19.07
C ASN A 258 16.63 -38.91 19.34
N VAL A 259 15.59 -39.72 19.50
CA VAL A 259 14.21 -39.32 19.81
C VAL A 259 14.08 -38.39 21.03
N GLY A 260 14.87 -38.62 22.09
CA GLY A 260 14.83 -37.78 23.28
C GLY A 260 15.32 -36.36 23.01
N ASN A 261 16.42 -36.24 22.26
CA ASN A 261 16.94 -34.94 21.82
C ASN A 261 16.00 -34.25 20.83
N TRP A 262 15.31 -35.00 19.96
CA TRP A 262 14.27 -34.46 19.07
C TRP A 262 13.14 -33.80 19.83
N LYS A 263 12.53 -34.51 20.80
CA LYS A 263 11.42 -33.96 21.58
C LYS A 263 11.83 -32.71 22.36
N LEU A 264 13.08 -32.64 22.82
CA LEU A 264 13.62 -31.44 23.47
C LEU A 264 13.81 -30.27 22.48
N ALA A 265 14.41 -30.50 21.31
CA ALA A 265 14.59 -29.49 20.28
C ALA A 265 13.24 -28.98 19.72
N TRP A 266 12.28 -29.89 19.51
CA TRP A 266 10.90 -29.55 19.09
C TRP A 266 10.23 -28.64 20.12
N LYS A 267 10.25 -29.00 21.41
CA LYS A 267 9.69 -28.16 22.48
C LYS A 267 10.36 -26.79 22.56
N ALA A 268 11.67 -26.71 22.35
CA ALA A 268 12.38 -25.44 22.29
C ALA A 268 11.91 -24.58 21.10
N LEU A 269 11.78 -25.16 19.90
CA LEU A 269 11.27 -24.46 18.71
C LEU A 269 9.82 -23.97 18.91
N LEU A 270 8.96 -24.78 19.53
CA LEU A 270 7.60 -24.38 19.91
C LEU A 270 7.61 -23.20 20.89
N GLN A 271 8.47 -23.25 21.92
CA GLN A 271 8.60 -22.16 22.89
C GLN A 271 9.08 -20.86 22.23
N HIS A 272 10.02 -20.95 21.27
CA HIS A 272 10.45 -19.80 20.49
C HIS A 272 9.29 -19.24 19.64
N ALA A 273 8.53 -20.09 18.96
CA ALA A 273 7.36 -19.67 18.18
C ALA A 273 6.30 -18.99 19.07
N GLN A 274 5.98 -19.56 20.24
CA GLN A 274 5.04 -18.96 21.21
C GLN A 274 5.54 -17.61 21.75
N THR A 275 6.85 -17.45 21.94
CA THR A 275 7.44 -16.17 22.38
C THR A 275 7.32 -15.11 21.28
N GLN A 276 7.60 -15.50 20.03
CA GLN A 276 7.45 -14.64 18.86
C GLN A 276 5.99 -14.21 18.67
N LEU A 277 5.05 -15.15 18.77
CA LEU A 277 3.62 -14.88 18.70
C LEU A 277 3.16 -13.79 19.69
N ARG A 278 3.67 -13.77 20.93
CA ARG A 278 3.32 -12.72 21.91
C ARG A 278 3.78 -11.33 21.46
N LYS A 279 4.94 -11.24 20.81
CA LYS A 279 5.43 -9.99 20.22
C LYS A 279 4.54 -9.57 19.05
N ASP A 280 4.22 -10.51 18.16
CA ASP A 280 3.40 -10.24 16.97
C ASP A 280 1.97 -9.82 17.32
N VAL A 281 1.38 -10.40 18.37
CA VAL A 281 0.08 -9.97 18.91
C VAL A 281 0.10 -8.50 19.35
N THR A 282 1.21 -8.05 19.94
CA THR A 282 1.40 -6.65 20.35
C THR A 282 1.55 -5.75 19.13
N LEU A 283 2.39 -6.13 18.16
CA LEU A 283 2.58 -5.39 16.91
C LEU A 283 1.28 -5.24 16.12
N ARG A 284 0.49 -6.31 16.02
CA ARG A 284 -0.85 -6.31 15.43
C ARG A 284 -1.79 -5.32 16.11
N LYS A 285 -1.78 -5.25 17.44
CA LYS A 285 -2.62 -4.31 18.19
C LYS A 285 -2.23 -2.86 17.87
N VAL A 286 -0.93 -2.56 17.83
CA VAL A 286 -0.43 -1.22 17.48
C VAL A 286 -0.81 -0.86 16.03
N ALA A 287 -0.63 -1.78 15.08
CA ALA A 287 -1.02 -1.57 13.69
C ALA A 287 -2.53 -1.36 13.53
N TRP A 288 -3.36 -2.07 14.31
CA TRP A 288 -4.80 -1.88 14.32
C TRP A 288 -5.22 -0.48 14.81
N GLU A 289 -4.61 0.00 15.90
CA GLU A 289 -4.85 1.34 16.43
C GLU A 289 -4.45 2.39 15.39
N LYS A 290 -3.28 2.23 14.75
CA LYS A 290 -2.81 3.08 13.64
C LYS A 290 -3.82 3.15 12.50
N TYR A 291 -4.32 2.01 12.02
CA TYR A 291 -5.31 1.95 10.95
C TYR A 291 -6.62 2.66 11.34
N ARG A 292 -7.14 2.40 12.55
CA ARG A 292 -8.37 3.04 13.03
C ARG A 292 -8.22 4.55 13.09
N ASP A 293 -7.09 5.04 13.58
CA ASP A 293 -6.82 6.46 13.69
C ASP A 293 -6.70 7.11 12.30
N ALA A 294 -6.08 6.42 11.33
CA ALA A 294 -6.05 6.86 9.92
C ALA A 294 -7.47 6.92 9.29
N CYS A 295 -8.31 5.91 9.53
CA CYS A 295 -9.71 5.95 9.08
C CYS A 295 -10.51 7.11 9.71
N ALA A 296 -10.23 7.47 10.96
CA ALA A 296 -10.85 8.62 11.60
C ALA A 296 -10.41 9.95 10.96
N VAL A 297 -9.17 10.05 10.48
CA VAL A 297 -8.71 11.18 9.67
C VAL A 297 -9.47 11.25 8.35
N VAL A 298 -9.60 10.12 7.63
CA VAL A 298 -10.40 10.04 6.38
C VAL A 298 -11.82 10.54 6.59
N ALA A 299 -12.49 10.07 7.65
CA ALA A 299 -13.87 10.49 7.96
C ALA A 299 -13.99 12.00 8.16
N ARG A 300 -13.04 12.61 8.88
CA ARG A 300 -13.00 14.08 9.08
C ARG A 300 -12.73 14.83 7.78
N CYS A 301 -11.77 14.39 6.97
CA CYS A 301 -11.47 15.01 5.67
C CYS A 301 -12.65 14.90 4.71
N GLN A 302 -13.39 13.79 4.73
CA GLN A 302 -14.59 13.60 3.93
C GLN A 302 -15.71 14.57 4.34
N GLU A 303 -15.94 14.75 5.65
CA GLU A 303 -16.92 15.71 6.15
C GLU A 303 -16.57 17.15 5.75
N GLN A 304 -15.29 17.52 5.81
CA GLN A 304 -14.81 18.81 5.36
C GLN A 304 -15.03 19.00 3.85
N CYS A 305 -14.62 18.03 3.02
CA CYS A 305 -14.87 18.07 1.56
C CYS A 305 -16.35 18.22 1.23
N ASN A 306 -17.23 17.52 1.95
CA ASN A 306 -18.68 17.62 1.74
C ASN A 306 -19.23 19.01 2.09
N THR A 307 -18.60 19.70 3.03
CA THR A 307 -18.95 21.08 3.39
C THR A 307 -18.46 22.05 2.32
N ASP A 308 -17.24 21.88 1.84
CA ASP A 308 -16.67 22.74 0.80
C ASP A 308 -17.37 22.55 -0.55
N ASN A 309 -17.76 21.32 -0.90
CA ASN A 309 -18.56 21.05 -2.11
C ASN A 309 -19.90 21.81 -2.10
N ARG A 310 -20.54 21.95 -0.93
CA ARG A 310 -21.76 22.76 -0.78
C ARG A 310 -21.48 24.24 -0.97
N GLN A 311 -20.44 24.77 -0.32
CA GLN A 311 -20.04 26.17 -0.44
C GLN A 311 -19.60 26.53 -1.86
N LEU A 312 -18.94 25.60 -2.56
CA LEU A 312 -18.55 25.75 -3.95
C LEU A 312 -19.76 25.85 -4.87
N GLY A 313 -20.77 25.00 -4.69
CA GLY A 313 -22.02 25.07 -5.47
C GLY A 313 -22.74 26.42 -5.31
N ASP A 314 -22.77 26.96 -4.09
CA ASP A 314 -23.37 28.28 -3.83
C ASP A 314 -22.57 29.41 -4.51
N ALA A 315 -21.24 29.36 -4.44
CA ALA A 315 -20.36 30.35 -5.05
C ALA A 315 -20.38 30.26 -6.60
N GLU A 316 -20.49 29.05 -7.13
CA GLU A 316 -20.60 28.76 -8.55
C GLU A 316 -21.84 29.40 -9.16
N ALA A 317 -23.01 29.21 -8.53
CA ALA A 317 -24.26 29.79 -9.05
C ALA A 317 -24.16 31.31 -9.20
N THR A 318 -23.51 31.98 -8.25
CA THR A 318 -23.25 33.42 -8.28
C THR A 318 -22.28 33.80 -9.40
N PHE A 319 -21.17 33.07 -9.52
CA PHE A 319 -20.17 33.33 -10.54
C PHE A 319 -20.66 33.04 -11.96
N GLN A 320 -21.40 31.95 -12.18
CA GLN A 320 -21.96 31.61 -13.48
C GLN A 320 -22.98 32.65 -13.96
N GLY A 321 -23.79 33.18 -13.04
CA GLY A 321 -24.68 34.32 -13.31
C GLY A 321 -23.91 35.60 -13.68
N GLY A 322 -22.83 35.91 -12.95
CA GLY A 322 -21.94 37.02 -13.23
C GLY A 322 -21.20 36.89 -14.57
N LEU A 323 -20.67 35.71 -14.86
CA LEU A 323 -19.96 35.37 -16.08
C LEU A 323 -20.87 35.46 -17.32
N THR A 324 -22.10 34.96 -17.22
CA THR A 324 -23.10 35.06 -18.29
C THR A 324 -23.47 36.52 -18.56
N THR A 325 -23.62 37.33 -17.50
CA THR A 325 -23.92 38.76 -17.63
C THR A 325 -22.75 39.50 -18.27
N TRP A 326 -21.53 39.24 -17.81
CA TRP A 326 -20.30 39.81 -18.37
C TRP A 326 -20.10 39.44 -19.85
N TYR A 327 -20.35 38.18 -20.22
CA TYR A 327 -20.28 37.72 -21.61
C TYR A 327 -21.28 38.44 -22.51
N ARG A 328 -22.52 38.64 -22.04
CA ARG A 328 -23.55 39.42 -22.77
C ARG A 328 -23.13 40.87 -23.00
N THR A 329 -22.25 41.43 -22.18
CA THR A 329 -21.77 42.82 -22.29
C THR A 329 -20.49 42.93 -23.13
N THR A 330 -19.58 41.96 -23.04
CA THR A 330 -18.23 42.04 -23.64
C THR A 330 -18.05 41.21 -24.90
N CYS A 331 -18.89 40.19 -25.12
CA CYS A 331 -18.86 39.26 -26.25
C CYS A 331 -17.51 38.51 -26.45
N VAL A 332 -16.71 38.33 -25.40
CA VAL A 332 -15.44 37.59 -25.47
C VAL A 332 -15.69 36.09 -25.27
N VAL A 333 -15.80 35.35 -26.38
CA VAL A 333 -16.13 33.90 -26.41
C VAL A 333 -15.05 33.04 -25.74
N ALA A 334 -13.77 33.25 -26.07
CA ALA A 334 -12.67 32.41 -25.57
C ALA A 334 -12.55 32.41 -24.04
N ALA A 335 -12.66 33.58 -23.40
CA ALA A 335 -12.61 33.69 -21.94
C ALA A 335 -13.85 33.08 -21.25
N PHE A 336 -15.02 33.18 -21.89
CA PHE A 336 -16.25 32.56 -21.38
C PHE A 336 -16.17 31.04 -21.43
N GLU A 337 -15.70 30.45 -22.53
CA GLU A 337 -15.53 29.00 -22.68
C GLU A 337 -14.48 28.45 -21.70
N ALA A 338 -13.34 29.14 -21.58
CA ALA A 338 -12.29 28.81 -20.64
C ALA A 338 -12.77 28.78 -19.18
N LEU A 339 -13.46 29.83 -18.72
CA LEU A 339 -13.98 29.91 -17.35
C LEU A 339 -15.14 28.93 -17.11
N SER A 340 -15.95 28.64 -18.13
CA SER A 340 -17.02 27.65 -18.05
C SER A 340 -16.48 26.21 -17.95
N ALA A 341 -15.31 25.92 -18.55
CA ALA A 341 -14.65 24.63 -18.42
C ALA A 341 -14.19 24.36 -16.98
N ILE A 342 -13.64 25.38 -16.29
CA ILE A 342 -13.29 25.28 -14.86
C ILE A 342 -14.52 24.91 -14.02
N ILE A 343 -15.66 25.57 -14.27
CA ILE A 343 -16.93 25.33 -13.58
C ILE A 343 -17.42 23.88 -13.80
N LYS A 344 -17.38 23.40 -15.04
CA LYS A 344 -17.76 22.02 -15.35
C LYS A 344 -16.86 21.01 -14.64
N PHE A 345 -15.55 21.26 -14.61
CA PHE A 345 -14.59 20.34 -13.99
C PHE A 345 -14.66 20.35 -12.46
N SER A 346 -14.85 21.52 -11.83
CA SER A 346 -15.01 21.61 -10.37
C SER A 346 -16.20 20.81 -9.86
N ASN A 347 -17.27 20.74 -10.65
CA ASN A 347 -18.43 19.90 -10.40
C ASN A 347 -18.13 18.40 -10.57
N ALA A 348 -17.26 18.02 -11.52
CA ALA A 348 -16.84 16.63 -11.69
C ALA A 348 -15.97 16.13 -10.53
N LEU A 349 -15.18 17.03 -9.90
CA LEU A 349 -14.40 16.75 -8.70
C LEU A 349 -15.22 16.71 -7.40
N ALA A 350 -16.50 17.07 -7.43
CA ALA A 350 -17.33 17.05 -6.24
C ALA A 350 -17.54 15.59 -5.77
N ILE A 351 -16.77 15.20 -4.75
CA ILE A 351 -16.84 13.88 -4.13
C ILE A 351 -18.25 13.68 -3.54
N PRO A 352 -19.03 12.67 -3.99
CA PRO A 352 -20.41 12.49 -3.54
C PRO A 352 -20.50 12.14 -2.04
N SER A 353 -21.55 12.60 -1.36
CA SER A 353 -21.77 12.43 0.08
C SER A 353 -22.22 11.04 0.54
N SER A 354 -22.32 10.06 -0.36
CA SER A 354 -22.85 8.73 -0.02
C SER A 354 -21.71 7.83 0.47
N GLY A 355 -21.91 7.15 1.60
CA GLY A 355 -20.91 6.28 2.24
C GLY A 355 -20.31 5.18 1.34
N PRO A 356 -19.47 4.29 1.90
CA PRO A 356 -18.48 3.47 1.16
C PRO A 356 -19.02 2.46 0.12
N LYS A 357 -20.30 2.46 -0.25
CA LYS A 357 -20.93 1.43 -1.08
C LYS A 357 -21.57 1.88 -2.41
N SER A 358 -21.50 3.14 -2.86
CA SER A 358 -22.23 3.52 -4.10
C SER A 358 -21.58 4.49 -5.09
N CYS A 359 -20.30 4.85 -4.98
CA CYS A 359 -19.74 5.94 -5.80
C CYS A 359 -19.01 5.54 -7.10
N ILE A 360 -18.71 4.24 -7.30
CA ILE A 360 -17.77 3.74 -8.33
C ILE A 360 -18.14 4.16 -9.79
N SER A 361 -19.40 4.44 -10.10
CA SER A 361 -19.86 4.64 -11.51
C SER A 361 -20.01 6.10 -11.95
N ASN A 362 -20.26 7.05 -11.04
CA ASN A 362 -20.73 8.39 -11.44
C ASN A 362 -19.63 9.45 -11.46
N ALA A 363 -18.67 9.40 -10.53
CA ALA A 363 -17.54 10.32 -10.51
C ALA A 363 -16.61 10.08 -11.72
N ALA A 364 -16.26 8.82 -11.97
CA ALA A 364 -15.45 8.41 -13.12
C ALA A 364 -16.03 8.88 -14.47
N LYS A 365 -17.33 8.70 -14.70
CA LYS A 365 -18.01 9.15 -15.93
C LYS A 365 -18.03 10.66 -16.09
N ASN A 366 -18.23 11.41 -15.00
CA ASN A 366 -18.24 12.86 -15.03
C ASN A 366 -16.85 13.44 -15.32
N ILE A 367 -15.79 12.81 -14.80
CA ILE A 367 -14.40 13.18 -15.07
C ILE A 367 -14.04 12.92 -16.54
N THR A 368 -14.36 11.75 -17.10
CA THR A 368 -14.10 11.45 -18.52
C THR A 368 -14.79 12.44 -19.45
N SER A 369 -16.05 12.78 -19.17
CA SER A 369 -16.79 13.78 -19.96
C SER A 369 -16.16 15.17 -19.91
N ALA A 370 -15.59 15.57 -18.78
CA ALA A 370 -14.93 16.87 -18.63
C ALA A 370 -13.55 16.92 -19.31
N ILE A 371 -12.83 15.78 -19.34
CA ILE A 371 -11.59 15.62 -20.10
C ILE A 371 -11.88 15.78 -21.60
N ASP A 372 -12.90 15.08 -22.12
CA ASP A 372 -13.28 15.16 -23.53
C ASP A 372 -13.65 16.58 -23.96
N ASP A 373 -14.42 17.30 -23.14
CA ASP A 373 -14.77 18.71 -23.37
C ASP A 373 -13.53 19.61 -23.41
N THR A 374 -12.53 19.38 -22.54
CA THR A 374 -11.30 20.17 -22.50
C THR A 374 -10.43 19.92 -23.74
N ILE A 375 -10.27 18.67 -24.16
CA ILE A 375 -9.52 18.31 -25.38
C ILE A 375 -10.11 19.01 -26.62
N GLN A 376 -11.43 19.22 -26.67
CA GLN A 376 -12.07 19.96 -27.77
C GLN A 376 -11.73 21.45 -27.74
N ILE A 377 -11.62 22.06 -26.56
CA ILE A 377 -11.25 23.48 -26.39
C ILE A 377 -9.78 23.70 -26.76
N GLU A 378 -8.88 22.78 -26.38
CA GLU A 378 -7.45 22.85 -26.74
C GLU A 378 -7.18 22.82 -28.26
N LYS A 379 -8.09 22.22 -29.04
CA LYS A 379 -7.98 22.13 -30.50
C LYS A 379 -8.38 23.42 -31.22
N GLN A 380 -8.92 24.43 -30.53
CA GLN A 380 -9.31 25.70 -31.14
C GLN A 380 -8.11 26.67 -31.27
N SER A 381 -8.11 27.50 -32.33
CA SER A 381 -6.92 28.24 -32.80
C SER A 381 -6.62 29.56 -32.07
N ASP A 382 -7.58 30.14 -31.34
CA ASP A 382 -7.40 31.42 -30.63
C ASP A 382 -6.89 31.21 -29.20
N LYS A 383 -5.57 31.28 -29.02
CA LYS A 383 -4.85 31.09 -27.74
C LYS A 383 -4.87 32.31 -26.81
N THR A 384 -5.96 33.08 -26.79
CA THR A 384 -6.09 34.23 -25.88
C THR A 384 -6.87 33.83 -24.64
N GLY A 385 -6.14 33.62 -23.55
CA GLY A 385 -6.66 33.13 -22.27
C GLY A 385 -6.08 31.75 -21.98
N LYS A 386 -5.18 31.68 -21.00
CA LYS A 386 -4.50 30.43 -20.62
C LYS A 386 -5.54 29.35 -20.32
N ILE A 387 -5.41 28.18 -20.94
CA ILE A 387 -6.24 26.98 -20.75
C ILE A 387 -5.48 26.04 -19.81
N ILE A 388 -6.16 25.41 -18.85
CA ILE A 388 -5.59 24.34 -18.02
C ILE A 388 -5.33 23.13 -18.93
N PRO A 389 -4.11 22.57 -18.97
CA PRO A 389 -3.82 21.46 -19.86
C PRO A 389 -4.73 20.25 -19.60
N SER A 390 -5.23 19.61 -20.65
CA SER A 390 -5.99 18.35 -20.60
C SER A 390 -5.26 17.27 -19.79
N SER A 391 -3.94 17.24 -19.86
CA SER A 391 -3.08 16.35 -19.08
C SER A 391 -3.24 16.51 -17.56
N THR A 392 -3.50 17.72 -17.05
CA THR A 392 -3.75 17.95 -15.61
C THR A 392 -5.03 17.23 -15.18
N PHE A 393 -6.05 17.25 -16.04
CA PHE A 393 -7.35 16.63 -15.81
C PHE A 393 -7.33 15.11 -15.91
N GLU A 394 -6.67 14.58 -16.94
CA GLU A 394 -6.44 13.13 -17.09
C GLU A 394 -5.73 12.57 -15.86
N THR A 395 -4.68 13.25 -15.42
CA THR A 395 -3.89 12.84 -14.25
C THR A 395 -4.75 12.81 -12.98
N LEU A 396 -5.54 13.85 -12.71
CA LEU A 396 -6.45 13.91 -11.56
C LEU A 396 -7.55 12.83 -11.61
N GLY A 397 -8.11 12.60 -12.81
CA GLY A 397 -9.14 11.59 -13.04
C GLY A 397 -8.68 10.18 -12.73
N ASP A 398 -7.53 9.79 -13.27
CA ASP A 398 -6.91 8.49 -13.03
C ASP A 398 -6.61 8.26 -11.54
N CYS A 399 -6.18 9.33 -10.85
CA CYS A 399 -5.87 9.28 -9.42
C CYS A 399 -7.12 9.01 -8.56
N ILE A 400 -8.21 9.74 -8.80
CA ILE A 400 -9.47 9.58 -8.06
C ILE A 400 -10.02 8.17 -8.26
N GLN A 401 -10.06 7.68 -9.50
CA GLN A 401 -10.54 6.33 -9.80
C GLN A 401 -9.72 5.25 -9.09
N THR A 402 -8.41 5.43 -9.00
CA THR A 402 -7.51 4.49 -8.30
C THR A 402 -7.82 4.47 -6.80
N LEU A 403 -7.97 5.62 -6.16
CA LEU A 403 -8.29 5.71 -4.73
C LEU A 403 -9.69 5.18 -4.41
N GLU A 404 -10.67 5.46 -5.27
CA GLU A 404 -12.04 4.91 -5.17
C GLU A 404 -12.06 3.38 -5.24
N ARG A 405 -11.06 2.75 -5.87
CA ARG A 405 -10.88 1.30 -5.86
C ARG A 405 -10.12 0.83 -4.61
N MET A 406 -8.98 1.43 -4.30
CA MET A 406 -8.05 0.92 -3.28
C MET A 406 -8.57 1.04 -1.84
N TYR A 407 -9.15 2.18 -1.47
CA TYR A 407 -9.56 2.43 -0.09
C TYR A 407 -10.73 1.53 0.36
N PRO A 408 -11.81 1.35 -0.43
CA PRO A 408 -12.86 0.39 -0.11
C PRO A 408 -12.36 -1.05 -0.09
N SER A 409 -11.50 -1.45 -1.05
CA SER A 409 -10.90 -2.80 -1.07
C SER A 409 -10.09 -3.07 0.20
N THR A 410 -9.27 -2.12 0.66
CA THR A 410 -8.54 -2.26 1.94
C THR A 410 -9.51 -2.39 3.11
N THR A 411 -10.59 -1.60 3.13
CA THR A 411 -11.61 -1.69 4.19
C THR A 411 -12.28 -3.06 4.22
N HIS A 412 -12.63 -3.63 3.06
CA HIS A 412 -13.18 -4.97 2.94
C HIS A 412 -12.19 -6.04 3.42
N LEU A 413 -10.93 -5.93 3.00
CA LEU A 413 -9.87 -6.84 3.40
C LEU A 413 -9.66 -6.84 4.92
N VAL A 414 -9.54 -5.67 5.53
CA VAL A 414 -9.40 -5.52 6.98
C VAL A 414 -10.59 -6.13 7.73
N ALA A 415 -11.81 -5.93 7.23
CA ALA A 415 -13.00 -6.55 7.78
C ALA A 415 -12.99 -8.09 7.65
N ALA A 416 -12.48 -8.62 6.54
CA ALA A 416 -12.33 -10.06 6.32
C ALA A 416 -11.32 -10.68 7.31
N ILE A 417 -10.19 -10.02 7.55
CA ILE A 417 -9.19 -10.46 8.52
C ILE A 417 -9.73 -10.42 9.95
N LYS A 418 -10.48 -9.39 10.31
CA LYS A 418 -11.16 -9.35 11.63
C LYS A 418 -12.10 -10.54 11.84
N LYS A 419 -12.73 -11.06 10.78
CA LYS A 419 -13.51 -12.30 10.84
C LYS A 419 -12.62 -13.52 11.08
N LEU A 420 -11.47 -13.63 10.41
CA LEU A 420 -10.48 -14.69 10.66
C LEU A 420 -9.95 -14.68 12.10
N GLU A 421 -9.68 -13.49 12.66
CA GLU A 421 -9.22 -13.35 14.05
C GLU A 421 -10.25 -13.87 15.06
N SER A 422 -11.53 -13.90 14.69
CA SER A 422 -12.63 -14.36 15.55
C SER A 422 -12.70 -15.90 15.64
N GLY A 423 -11.96 -16.64 14.80
CA GLY A 423 -11.80 -18.08 14.91
C GLY A 423 -11.03 -18.70 13.73
N PRO A 424 -10.13 -19.67 13.97
CA PRO A 424 -9.25 -20.25 12.93
C PRO A 424 -10.01 -21.05 11.85
N ASN A 425 -11.28 -21.36 12.08
CA ASN A 425 -12.15 -22.11 11.16
C ASN A 425 -13.04 -21.21 10.29
N VAL A 426 -12.93 -19.88 10.43
CA VAL A 426 -13.70 -18.92 9.62
C VAL A 426 -13.11 -18.87 8.22
N ARG A 427 -13.86 -19.40 7.24
CA ARG A 427 -13.40 -19.45 5.84
C ARG A 427 -13.72 -18.14 5.12
N ILE A 428 -12.82 -17.70 4.24
CA ILE A 428 -13.03 -16.52 3.40
C ILE A 428 -13.26 -16.99 1.96
N SER A 429 -14.45 -16.70 1.41
CA SER A 429 -14.70 -16.82 -0.02
C SER A 429 -13.98 -15.69 -0.76
N TYR A 430 -13.19 -16.07 -1.76
CA TYR A 430 -12.10 -15.29 -2.30
C TYR A 430 -12.47 -14.71 -3.67
N GLY A 431 -13.21 -13.61 -3.65
CA GLY A 431 -13.37 -12.77 -4.84
C GLY A 431 -12.27 -11.71 -5.01
N GLU A 432 -11.30 -11.61 -4.09
CA GLU A 432 -10.48 -10.40 -3.92
C GLU A 432 -9.01 -10.66 -3.44
N VAL A 433 -8.29 -11.69 -3.90
CA VAL A 433 -6.89 -11.36 -4.29
C VAL A 433 -6.97 -10.84 -5.69
N THR A 434 -7.32 -9.56 -5.75
CA THR A 434 -7.13 -8.78 -6.95
C THR A 434 -5.64 -8.80 -7.25
N GLU A 435 -5.27 -9.51 -8.31
CA GLU A 435 -4.26 -9.02 -9.24
C GLU A 435 -4.62 -7.57 -9.59
N SER A 436 -4.16 -6.61 -8.80
CA SER A 436 -3.90 -5.29 -9.36
C SER A 436 -2.64 -5.45 -10.18
N ASN A 437 -2.80 -5.84 -11.44
CA ASN A 437 -1.74 -5.76 -12.46
C ASN A 437 -1.20 -4.32 -12.60
N ASP A 438 -1.85 -3.33 -11.99
CA ASP A 438 -1.32 -1.98 -11.81
C ASP A 438 -0.32 -1.90 -10.66
N ARG A 439 0.91 -2.37 -10.92
CA ARG A 439 2.12 -1.84 -10.24
C ARG A 439 2.29 -0.33 -10.45
N ASP A 440 1.54 0.24 -11.40
CA ASP A 440 1.48 1.66 -11.72
C ASP A 440 0.73 2.49 -10.66
N ALA A 441 -0.01 1.84 -9.74
CA ALA A 441 -0.78 2.54 -8.72
C ALA A 441 0.08 3.28 -7.69
N ASP A 442 1.31 2.83 -7.43
CA ASP A 442 2.22 3.42 -6.44
C ASP A 442 2.78 4.76 -6.93
N ALA A 443 3.20 4.83 -8.19
CA ALA A 443 3.61 6.08 -8.85
C ALA A 443 2.42 7.02 -9.05
N ARG A 444 1.25 6.49 -9.43
CA ARG A 444 0.01 7.26 -9.59
C ARG A 444 -0.47 7.89 -8.28
N THR A 445 -0.23 7.25 -7.14
CA THR A 445 -0.57 7.79 -5.80
C THR A 445 0.27 9.00 -5.41
N ILE A 446 1.56 9.02 -5.78
CA ILE A 446 2.42 10.21 -5.57
C ILE A 446 2.05 11.31 -6.57
N ILE A 447 1.79 10.93 -7.83
CA ILE A 447 1.29 11.83 -8.88
C ILE A 447 -0.04 12.48 -8.47
N THR A 448 -0.87 11.79 -7.67
CA THR A 448 -2.12 12.35 -7.11
C THR A 448 -1.85 13.68 -6.40
N LEU A 449 -0.75 13.79 -5.64
CA LEU A 449 -0.41 15.01 -4.89
C LEU A 449 -0.03 16.17 -5.81
N ALA A 450 0.84 15.90 -6.78
CA ALA A 450 1.32 16.90 -7.73
C ALA A 450 0.21 17.40 -8.66
N ALA A 451 -0.75 16.52 -9.02
CA ALA A 451 -1.89 16.87 -9.85
C ALA A 451 -2.85 17.84 -9.13
N TRP A 452 -3.11 17.63 -7.83
CA TRP A 452 -3.89 18.58 -7.02
C TRP A 452 -3.20 19.94 -6.92
N ASP A 453 -1.88 19.98 -6.71
CA ASP A 453 -1.12 21.25 -6.65
C ASP A 453 -1.14 21.99 -7.99
N LYS A 454 -0.95 21.26 -9.09
CA LYS A 454 -1.03 21.80 -10.44
C LYS A 454 -2.43 22.32 -10.76
N TRP A 455 -3.48 21.62 -10.36
CA TRP A 455 -4.86 22.07 -10.50
C TRP A 455 -5.13 23.36 -9.71
N ILE A 456 -4.69 23.44 -8.46
CA ILE A 456 -4.80 24.66 -7.64
C ILE A 456 -4.10 25.82 -8.33
N PHE A 457 -2.86 25.61 -8.81
CA PHE A 457 -2.09 26.64 -9.49
C PHE A 457 -2.75 27.10 -10.80
N ASP A 458 -3.08 26.16 -11.68
CA ASP A 458 -3.62 26.43 -13.01
C ASP A 458 -5.02 27.10 -12.92
N SER A 459 -5.89 26.61 -12.04
CA SER A 459 -7.23 27.20 -11.83
C SER A 459 -7.17 28.60 -11.22
N ASN A 460 -6.22 28.85 -10.30
CA ASN A 460 -6.01 30.18 -9.73
C ASN A 460 -5.54 31.20 -10.77
N GLN A 461 -4.55 30.82 -11.58
CA GLN A 461 -4.04 31.66 -12.64
C GLN A 461 -5.12 31.99 -13.67
N GLN A 462 -6.02 31.04 -13.96
CA GLN A 462 -7.10 31.26 -14.92
C GLN A 462 -8.24 32.13 -14.34
N LEU A 463 -8.60 31.93 -13.06
CA LEU A 463 -9.62 32.74 -12.38
C LEU A 463 -9.13 34.15 -12.02
N GLU A 464 -7.82 34.38 -11.98
CA GLU A 464 -7.24 35.73 -11.81
C GLU A 464 -7.72 36.70 -12.89
N TYR A 465 -7.89 36.24 -14.13
CA TYR A 465 -8.48 37.05 -15.20
C TYR A 465 -9.90 37.51 -14.84
N ALA A 466 -10.75 36.60 -14.37
CA ALA A 466 -12.14 36.91 -14.01
C ALA A 466 -12.22 37.90 -12.84
N VAL A 467 -11.31 37.78 -11.87
CA VAL A 467 -11.18 38.71 -10.74
C VAL A 467 -10.75 40.09 -11.23
N ASN A 468 -9.72 40.17 -12.08
CA ASN A 468 -9.22 41.44 -12.64
C ASN A 468 -10.26 42.16 -13.52
N GLN A 469 -11.16 41.40 -14.16
CA GLN A 469 -12.29 41.94 -14.93
C GLN A 469 -13.51 42.34 -14.06
N ASN A 470 -13.40 42.23 -12.73
CA ASN A 470 -14.50 42.50 -11.77
C ASN A 470 -15.78 41.70 -12.08
N ILE A 471 -15.64 40.46 -12.56
CA ILE A 471 -16.81 39.60 -12.82
C ILE A 471 -17.48 39.28 -11.46
N PRO A 472 -18.78 39.58 -11.30
CA PRO A 472 -19.49 39.29 -10.05
C PRO A 472 -19.37 37.81 -9.66
N GLY A 473 -19.04 37.53 -8.39
CA GLY A 473 -18.87 36.17 -7.88
C GLY A 473 -17.50 35.53 -8.13
N ALA A 474 -16.63 36.10 -8.98
CA ALA A 474 -15.35 35.48 -9.35
C ALA A 474 -14.41 35.27 -8.15
N THR A 475 -14.28 36.26 -7.27
CA THR A 475 -13.43 36.17 -6.06
C THR A 475 -13.93 35.08 -5.10
N ALA A 476 -15.25 35.02 -4.87
CA ALA A 476 -15.86 34.05 -3.98
C ALA A 476 -15.77 32.62 -4.54
N TYR A 477 -15.97 32.45 -5.85
CA TYR A 477 -15.84 31.16 -6.52
C TYR A 477 -14.39 30.67 -6.55
N ARG A 478 -13.42 31.54 -6.88
CA ARG A 478 -11.99 31.19 -6.79
C ARG A 478 -11.60 30.69 -5.41
N LEU A 479 -12.06 31.38 -4.38
CA LEU A 479 -11.82 30.99 -3.00
C LEU A 479 -12.47 29.64 -2.65
N ALA A 480 -13.74 29.44 -3.02
CA ALA A 480 -14.42 28.17 -2.75
C ALA A 480 -13.77 27.01 -3.50
N LEU A 481 -13.27 27.25 -4.72
CA LEU A 481 -12.58 26.25 -5.54
C LEU A 481 -11.23 25.86 -4.93
N GLN A 482 -10.45 26.84 -4.48
CA GLN A 482 -9.20 26.59 -3.75
C GLN A 482 -9.46 25.72 -2.51
N ARG A 483 -10.47 26.05 -1.70
CA ARG A 483 -10.87 25.27 -0.51
C ARG A 483 -11.19 23.82 -0.88
N GLN A 484 -12.04 23.62 -1.89
CA GLN A 484 -12.40 22.28 -2.37
C GLN A 484 -11.18 21.48 -2.80
N ALA A 485 -10.29 22.07 -3.60
CA ALA A 485 -9.11 21.39 -4.12
C ALA A 485 -8.12 21.01 -2.99
N MET A 486 -7.90 21.90 -2.02
CA MET A 486 -7.01 21.61 -0.88
C MET A 486 -7.56 20.51 0.03
N ASN A 487 -8.85 20.53 0.32
CA ASN A 487 -9.46 19.52 1.18
C ASN A 487 -9.66 18.20 0.44
N GLY A 488 -9.91 18.23 -0.88
CA GLY A 488 -9.87 17.06 -1.77
C GLY A 488 -8.49 16.38 -1.77
N LYS A 489 -7.41 17.18 -1.86
CA LYS A 489 -6.03 16.68 -1.67
C LYS A 489 -5.83 16.04 -0.30
N ALA A 490 -6.27 16.71 0.77
CA ALA A 490 -6.16 16.19 2.13
C ALA A 490 -6.92 14.86 2.33
N LEU A 491 -8.11 14.73 1.73
CA LEU A 491 -8.88 13.49 1.75
C LEU A 491 -8.18 12.36 0.98
N ALA A 492 -7.68 12.64 -0.22
CA ALA A 492 -6.91 11.67 -1.00
C ALA A 492 -5.69 11.18 -0.20
N GLN A 493 -4.96 12.09 0.46
CA GLN A 493 -3.84 11.76 1.35
C GLN A 493 -4.25 10.89 2.53
N ALA A 494 -5.34 11.24 3.21
CA ALA A 494 -5.84 10.46 4.33
C ALA A 494 -6.23 9.04 3.88
N GLN A 495 -6.83 8.90 2.69
CA GLN A 495 -7.18 7.60 2.12
C GLN A 495 -5.94 6.76 1.82
N VAL A 496 -4.88 7.36 1.27
CA VAL A 496 -3.58 6.68 1.04
C VAL A 496 -2.99 6.18 2.36
N GLU A 497 -2.97 7.02 3.40
CA GLU A 497 -2.44 6.62 4.70
C GLU A 497 -3.27 5.50 5.33
N ALA A 498 -4.59 5.55 5.19
CA ALA A 498 -5.47 4.51 5.69
C ALA A 498 -5.33 3.20 4.90
N VAL A 499 -5.14 3.26 3.57
CA VAL A 499 -4.77 2.09 2.75
C VAL A 499 -3.47 1.47 3.28
N ARG A 500 -2.43 2.28 3.49
CA ARG A 500 -1.13 1.80 4.00
C ARG A 500 -1.23 1.20 5.39
N ALA A 501 -1.82 1.92 6.34
CA ALA A 501 -2.00 1.44 7.71
C ALA A 501 -2.88 0.17 7.75
N GLY A 502 -3.84 0.07 6.83
CA GLY A 502 -4.66 -1.13 6.63
C GLY A 502 -3.80 -2.32 6.20
N HIS A 503 -2.92 -2.14 5.22
CA HIS A 503 -1.96 -3.16 4.79
C HIS A 503 -0.94 -3.55 5.88
N GLU A 504 -0.43 -2.60 6.66
CA GLU A 504 0.42 -2.90 7.83
C GLU A 504 -0.31 -3.76 8.86
N TYR A 505 -1.58 -3.42 9.15
CA TYR A 505 -2.43 -4.20 10.04
C TYR A 505 -2.73 -5.59 9.48
N VAL A 506 -3.12 -5.69 8.22
CA VAL A 506 -3.34 -6.94 7.49
C VAL A 506 -2.14 -7.85 7.69
N GLN A 507 -0.95 -7.34 7.39
CA GLN A 507 0.27 -8.11 7.47
C GLN A 507 0.58 -8.60 8.89
N ALA A 508 0.46 -7.73 9.90
CA ALA A 508 0.71 -8.10 11.29
C ALA A 508 -0.34 -9.08 11.84
N ALA A 509 -1.61 -8.93 11.44
CA ALA A 509 -2.68 -9.85 11.82
C ALA A 509 -2.52 -11.22 11.16
N MET A 510 -2.16 -11.26 9.87
CA MET A 510 -1.91 -12.50 9.16
C MET A 510 -0.72 -13.27 9.72
N GLU A 511 0.33 -12.58 10.18
CA GLU A 511 1.46 -13.22 10.86
C GLU A 511 1.03 -13.90 12.16
N VAL A 512 0.19 -13.24 12.97
CA VAL A 512 -0.38 -13.81 14.20
C VAL A 512 -1.26 -15.03 13.90
N ILE A 513 -2.09 -14.95 12.85
CA ILE A 513 -2.96 -16.06 12.44
C ILE A 513 -2.12 -17.27 12.00
N ALA A 514 -1.17 -17.07 11.09
CA ALA A 514 -0.30 -18.13 10.59
C ALA A 514 0.54 -18.76 11.72
N CYS A 515 1.12 -17.94 12.60
CA CYS A 515 1.93 -18.42 13.72
C CYS A 515 1.11 -19.23 14.72
N ASN A 516 -0.10 -18.80 15.08
CA ASN A 516 -1.01 -19.58 15.92
C ASN A 516 -1.32 -20.94 15.31
N GLN A 517 -1.66 -20.97 14.01
CA GLN A 517 -1.99 -22.20 13.30
C GLN A 517 -0.81 -23.18 13.22
N ASP A 518 0.40 -22.67 12.95
CA ASP A 518 1.61 -23.49 12.93
C ASP A 518 1.93 -24.07 14.31
N ILE A 519 1.80 -23.26 15.37
CA ILE A 519 1.99 -23.71 16.76
C ILE A 519 1.01 -24.84 17.08
N SER A 520 -0.29 -24.66 16.84
CA SER A 520 -1.29 -25.70 17.12
C SER A 520 -1.01 -26.98 16.33
N ALA A 521 -0.71 -26.89 15.04
CA ALA A 521 -0.40 -28.07 14.23
C ALA A 521 0.87 -28.80 14.69
N LEU A 522 1.89 -28.05 15.14
CA LEU A 522 3.14 -28.61 15.67
C LEU A 522 2.96 -29.21 17.07
N GLU A 523 2.06 -28.68 17.89
CA GLU A 523 1.67 -29.26 19.18
C GLU A 523 0.92 -30.57 18.97
N ASP A 524 -0.08 -30.59 18.08
CA ASP A 524 -0.83 -31.80 17.74
C ASP A 524 0.07 -32.91 17.18
N LEU A 525 0.99 -32.57 16.27
CA LEU A 525 1.98 -33.51 15.73
C LEU A 525 2.91 -34.07 16.82
N LEU A 526 3.30 -33.25 17.80
CA LEU A 526 4.15 -33.69 18.91
C LEU A 526 3.41 -34.64 19.85
N ASP A 527 2.14 -34.37 20.12
CA ASP A 527 1.29 -35.20 21.00
C ASP A 527 0.99 -36.57 20.38
N GLN A 528 0.89 -36.63 19.05
CA GLN A 528 0.67 -37.87 18.30
C GLN A 528 1.96 -38.60 17.91
N PHE A 529 3.13 -38.05 18.27
CA PHE A 529 4.42 -38.55 17.81
C PHE A 529 4.78 -39.93 18.41
N LYS A 530 4.84 -40.95 17.55
CA LYS A 530 5.16 -42.35 17.90
C LYS A 530 6.52 -42.80 17.35
N ASP A 531 7.46 -41.87 17.20
CA ASP A 531 8.81 -42.11 16.68
C ASP A 531 8.82 -42.55 15.20
N GLU A 532 7.80 -42.14 14.45
CA GLU A 532 7.62 -42.44 13.03
C GLU A 532 8.37 -41.44 12.14
N LYS A 533 9.10 -41.96 11.14
CA LYS A 533 9.93 -41.17 10.21
C LYS A 533 9.10 -40.15 9.39
N GLU A 534 7.86 -40.51 9.08
CA GLU A 534 6.95 -39.66 8.31
C GLU A 534 6.52 -38.43 9.13
N GLN A 535 6.08 -38.63 10.37
CA GLN A 535 5.74 -37.55 11.31
C GLN A 535 6.93 -36.60 11.55
N TYR A 536 8.15 -37.15 11.66
CA TYR A 536 9.37 -36.33 11.75
C TYR A 536 9.60 -35.48 10.49
N THR A 537 9.38 -36.04 9.30
CA THR A 537 9.56 -35.34 8.03
C THR A 537 8.54 -34.21 7.87
N GLN A 538 7.28 -34.45 8.27
CA GLN A 538 6.24 -33.42 8.30
C GLN A 538 6.58 -32.28 9.28
N ALA A 539 7.07 -32.61 10.48
CA ALA A 539 7.51 -31.61 11.46
C ALA A 539 8.72 -30.79 10.95
N LYS A 540 9.74 -31.46 10.37
CA LYS A 540 10.91 -30.81 9.74
C LYS A 540 10.49 -29.83 8.66
N ALA A 541 9.49 -30.19 7.86
CA ALA A 541 8.88 -29.30 6.91
C ALA A 541 8.20 -28.13 7.64
N LYS A 542 7.22 -28.33 8.53
CA LYS A 542 6.52 -27.21 9.18
C LYS A 542 7.47 -26.22 9.90
N PHE A 543 8.53 -26.70 10.56
CA PHE A 543 9.57 -25.82 11.11
C PHE A 543 10.37 -25.06 10.04
N PHE A 544 10.59 -25.65 8.86
CA PHE A 544 11.14 -24.95 7.69
C PHE A 544 10.24 -23.79 7.22
N SER A 545 8.91 -23.97 7.19
CA SER A 545 7.99 -22.85 6.88
C SER A 545 8.12 -21.74 7.92
N ARG A 546 8.23 -22.12 9.20
CA ARG A 546 8.32 -21.16 10.29
C ARG A 546 9.61 -20.35 10.25
N ILE A 547 10.77 -20.96 9.99
CA ILE A 547 12.03 -20.21 9.84
C ILE A 547 11.96 -19.23 8.67
N LEU A 548 11.34 -19.62 7.54
CA LEU A 548 11.13 -18.72 6.42
C LEU A 548 10.26 -17.52 6.79
N ALA A 549 9.16 -17.75 7.49
CA ALA A 549 8.27 -16.68 7.93
C ALA A 549 8.96 -15.74 8.95
N VAL A 550 9.77 -16.26 9.89
CA VAL A 550 10.55 -15.40 10.81
C VAL A 550 11.61 -14.58 10.03
N ARG A 551 12.29 -15.17 9.04
CA ARG A 551 13.22 -14.43 8.16
C ARG A 551 12.52 -13.36 7.33
N THR A 552 11.33 -13.64 6.79
CA THR A 552 10.51 -12.63 6.10
C THR A 552 10.18 -11.46 7.04
N SER A 553 9.78 -11.74 8.28
CA SER A 553 9.54 -10.70 9.30
C SER A 553 10.78 -9.85 9.58
N LEU A 554 11.97 -10.45 9.70
CA LEU A 554 13.24 -9.72 9.81
C LEU A 554 13.45 -8.77 8.63
N VAL A 555 13.30 -9.26 7.40
CA VAL A 555 13.50 -8.44 6.19
C VAL A 555 12.53 -7.27 6.13
N MET A 556 11.30 -7.43 6.61
CA MET A 556 10.36 -6.32 6.71
C MET A 556 10.81 -5.27 7.75
N GLN A 557 11.38 -5.68 8.89
CA GLN A 557 11.95 -4.69 9.83
C GLN A 557 13.15 -3.97 9.20
N MET A 558 13.98 -4.69 8.43
CA MET A 558 15.06 -4.08 7.66
C MET A 558 14.53 -3.09 6.62
N GLN A 559 13.41 -3.38 5.96
CA GLN A 559 12.75 -2.45 5.04
C GLN A 559 12.36 -1.14 5.73
N LYS A 560 11.80 -1.21 6.94
CA LYS A 560 11.48 -0.02 7.73
C LYS A 560 12.72 0.80 8.09
N LEU A 561 13.85 0.14 8.38
CA LEU A 561 15.12 0.80 8.62
C LEU A 561 15.69 1.46 7.35
N VAL A 562 15.59 0.79 6.19
CA VAL A 562 15.96 1.34 4.88
C VAL A 562 15.14 2.59 4.57
N TRP A 563 13.83 2.57 4.83
CA TRP A 563 12.96 3.74 4.65
C TRP A 563 13.32 4.88 5.59
N ALA A 564 13.60 4.59 6.86
CA ALA A 564 14.04 5.60 7.82
C ALA A 564 15.37 6.25 7.39
N TYR A 565 16.32 5.45 6.90
CA TYR A 565 17.56 5.95 6.31
C TYR A 565 17.31 6.81 5.06
N LYS A 566 16.39 6.41 4.17
CA LYS A 566 16.04 7.21 2.99
C LYS A 566 15.39 8.54 3.35
N TYR A 567 14.54 8.59 4.38
CA TYR A 567 14.01 9.86 4.87
C TYR A 567 15.11 10.77 5.44
N GLN A 568 16.05 10.21 6.18
CA GLN A 568 17.14 10.97 6.79
C GLN A 568 18.15 11.48 5.75
N SER A 569 18.52 10.63 4.79
CA SER A 569 19.63 10.87 3.87
C SER A 569 19.20 11.31 2.47
N LEU A 570 17.90 11.20 2.14
CA LEU A 570 17.34 11.34 0.78
C LEU A 570 17.98 10.41 -0.27
N ALA A 571 18.74 9.40 0.18
CA ALA A 571 19.43 8.44 -0.66
C ALA A 571 18.87 7.02 -0.48
N ASP A 572 18.94 6.22 -1.56
CA ASP A 572 18.64 4.79 -1.49
C ASP A 572 19.79 4.03 -0.80
N SER A 573 19.46 3.00 -0.02
CA SER A 573 20.44 2.09 0.57
C SER A 573 20.99 1.12 -0.48
N SER A 574 22.24 0.68 -0.30
CA SER A 574 22.84 -0.38 -1.12
C SER A 574 22.36 -1.79 -0.73
N VAL A 575 21.67 -1.94 0.40
CA VAL A 575 21.18 -3.23 0.88
C VAL A 575 20.05 -3.76 0.01
N VAL A 576 20.22 -4.99 -0.48
CA VAL A 576 19.18 -5.74 -1.20
C VAL A 576 18.41 -6.60 -0.21
N LEU A 577 17.11 -6.37 -0.06
CA LEU A 577 16.24 -7.12 0.84
C LEU A 577 15.91 -8.51 0.28
N ASP A 578 16.21 -9.57 1.05
CA ASP A 578 15.96 -10.95 0.64
C ASP A 578 15.88 -11.88 1.87
N SER A 579 14.78 -12.63 2.02
CA SER A 579 14.56 -13.54 3.16
C SER A 579 15.37 -14.83 3.09
N GLN A 580 16.02 -15.11 1.96
CA GLN A 580 16.86 -16.30 1.76
C GLN A 580 18.33 -16.09 2.11
N LYS A 581 18.73 -14.86 2.48
CA LYS A 581 20.10 -14.56 2.91
C LYS A 581 20.50 -15.38 4.15
N SER A 582 21.79 -15.67 4.26
CA SER A 582 22.33 -16.32 5.46
C SER A 582 22.36 -15.35 6.64
N ILE A 583 22.49 -15.87 7.87
CA ILE A 583 22.68 -15.03 9.06
C ILE A 583 23.92 -14.15 8.95
N ALA A 584 24.98 -14.63 8.29
CA ALA A 584 26.19 -13.84 8.05
C ALA A 584 25.90 -12.67 7.08
N ASP A 585 25.13 -12.91 6.03
CA ASP A 585 24.73 -11.88 5.08
C ASP A 585 23.81 -10.84 5.74
N PHE A 586 22.84 -11.26 6.58
CA PHE A 586 22.01 -10.33 7.35
C PHE A 586 22.85 -9.47 8.30
N LYS A 587 23.84 -10.06 8.98
CA LYS A 587 24.79 -9.29 9.81
C LYS A 587 25.56 -8.27 8.97
N SER A 588 26.01 -8.65 7.78
CA SER A 588 26.69 -7.75 6.84
C SER A 588 25.78 -6.62 6.36
N ASP A 589 24.52 -6.91 6.05
CA ASP A 589 23.54 -5.90 5.65
C ASP A 589 23.26 -4.92 6.80
N ILE A 590 23.10 -5.41 8.03
CA ILE A 590 22.90 -4.55 9.21
C ILE A 590 24.12 -3.66 9.46
N LEU A 591 25.33 -4.19 9.32
CA LEU A 591 26.56 -3.39 9.40
C LEU A 591 26.63 -2.33 8.29
N THR A 592 26.17 -2.67 7.09
CA THR A 592 26.07 -1.73 5.97
C THR A 592 25.08 -0.61 6.29
N LEU A 593 23.88 -0.93 6.78
CA LEU A 593 22.89 0.06 7.19
C LEU A 593 23.40 0.92 8.35
N ASP A 594 24.04 0.33 9.35
CA ASP A 594 24.63 1.05 10.47
C ASP A 594 25.69 2.06 9.97
N TRP A 595 26.57 1.64 9.05
CA TRP A 595 27.54 2.54 8.43
C TRP A 595 26.88 3.62 7.57
N GLU A 596 25.89 3.26 6.73
CA GLU A 596 25.15 4.22 5.89
C GLU A 596 24.45 5.29 6.72
N ILE A 597 23.81 4.90 7.83
CA ILE A 597 23.15 5.82 8.78
C ILE A 597 24.17 6.75 9.44
N HIS A 598 25.27 6.22 9.99
CA HIS A 598 26.30 7.05 10.64
C HIS A 598 27.10 7.91 9.66
N SER A 599 27.12 7.54 8.37
CA SER A 599 27.82 8.29 7.32
C SER A 599 26.89 9.17 6.49
N ALA A 600 25.57 9.15 6.75
CA ALA A 600 24.58 9.95 6.03
C ALA A 600 24.99 11.43 6.03
N ASP A 601 25.38 11.96 7.19
CA ASP A 601 25.81 13.35 7.32
C ASP A 601 27.19 13.63 6.71
N ARG A 602 28.05 12.62 6.57
CA ARG A 602 29.40 12.77 5.97
C ARG A 602 29.38 13.04 4.47
N LYS A 603 28.25 12.77 3.81
CA LYS A 603 28.09 13.03 2.37
C LYS A 603 28.01 14.53 2.06
N TYR A 604 27.78 15.36 3.07
CA TYR A 604 27.60 16.79 2.92
C TYR A 604 28.84 17.56 3.37
N ALA A 605 29.20 18.58 2.60
CA ALA A 605 30.32 19.46 2.93
C ALA A 605 30.03 20.41 4.11
N THR A 606 28.75 20.63 4.42
CA THR A 606 28.27 21.49 5.50
C THR A 606 27.37 20.73 6.45
N ASP A 607 27.54 20.96 7.75
CA ASP A 607 26.62 20.47 8.77
C ASP A 607 25.25 21.15 8.64
N SER A 608 24.19 20.50 9.14
CA SER A 608 22.86 21.10 9.24
C SER A 608 22.92 22.33 10.14
N GLN A 609 22.44 23.47 9.63
CA GLN A 609 22.44 24.74 10.34
C GLN A 609 21.05 24.98 10.95
N PRO A 610 20.97 25.43 12.21
CA PRO A 610 19.72 25.85 12.78
C PRO A 610 19.21 27.11 12.08
N PHE A 611 17.90 27.23 11.91
CA PHE A 611 17.24 28.43 11.43
C PHE A 611 16.06 28.79 12.33
N GLU A 612 15.79 30.09 12.39
CA GLU A 612 14.60 30.67 12.98
C GLU A 612 14.05 31.68 11.98
N TYR A 613 12.93 31.32 11.35
CA TYR A 613 12.27 32.18 10.37
C TYR A 613 10.99 32.74 10.96
N HIS A 614 10.86 34.06 10.92
CA HIS A 614 9.62 34.77 11.25
C HIS A 614 8.99 35.21 9.94
N THR A 615 7.82 34.69 9.65
CA THR A 615 7.13 34.92 8.39
C THR A 615 5.74 35.46 8.68
N SER A 616 5.44 36.65 8.14
CA SER A 616 4.08 37.15 8.18
C SER A 616 3.19 36.26 7.31
N SER A 617 1.95 36.02 7.72
CA SER A 617 0.97 35.28 6.94
C SER A 617 0.80 35.85 5.52
N SER A 618 1.03 37.16 5.32
CA SER A 618 1.01 37.82 4.00
C SER A 618 2.09 37.35 3.03
N GLU A 619 3.16 36.72 3.51
CA GLU A 619 4.27 36.19 2.70
C GLU A 619 4.03 34.74 2.26
N LEU A 620 2.97 34.10 2.76
CA LEU A 620 2.60 32.76 2.32
C LEU A 620 2.10 32.79 0.86
N PRO A 621 2.42 31.75 0.06
CA PRO A 621 2.06 31.68 -1.36
C PRO A 621 0.55 31.67 -1.58
N ALA A 622 0.13 31.90 -2.83
CA ALA A 622 -1.27 31.77 -3.27
C ALA A 622 -2.31 32.54 -2.40
N ASN A 623 -1.91 33.66 -1.80
CA ASN A 623 -2.69 34.51 -0.90
C ASN A 623 -3.14 33.81 0.41
N TYR A 624 -2.44 32.76 0.86
CA TYR A 624 -2.81 32.03 2.07
C TYR A 624 -2.95 32.92 3.32
N GLY A 625 -2.26 34.06 3.38
CA GLY A 625 -2.43 35.02 4.48
C GLY A 625 -3.84 35.58 4.61
N GLU A 626 -4.41 36.08 3.52
CA GLU A 626 -5.78 36.60 3.52
C GLU A 626 -6.78 35.49 3.81
N LEU A 627 -6.54 34.30 3.26
CA LEU A 627 -7.42 33.15 3.45
C LEU A 627 -7.39 32.67 4.90
N MET A 628 -6.21 32.63 5.52
CA MET A 628 -6.05 32.26 6.92
C MET A 628 -6.89 33.15 7.84
N ILE A 629 -6.86 34.47 7.63
CA ILE A 629 -7.66 35.42 8.41
C ILE A 629 -9.16 35.11 8.25
N GLN A 630 -9.63 34.99 7.00
CA GLN A 630 -11.04 34.71 6.70
C GLN A 630 -11.50 33.37 7.27
N TRP A 631 -10.64 32.35 7.25
CA TRP A 631 -10.95 31.02 7.77
C TRP A 631 -11.00 30.95 9.28
N LEU A 632 -10.09 31.65 9.98
CA LEU A 632 -10.13 31.74 11.44
C LEU A 632 -11.34 32.55 11.93
N GLN A 633 -11.77 33.57 11.17
CA GLN A 633 -12.99 34.34 11.43
C GLN A 633 -14.28 33.58 11.07
N GLY A 634 -14.19 32.53 10.24
CA GLY A 634 -15.32 31.72 9.82
C GLY A 634 -15.79 30.72 10.87
N GLU A 635 -16.88 30.00 10.58
CA GLU A 635 -17.55 29.10 11.52
C GLU A 635 -16.67 27.93 12.02
N SER A 636 -15.71 27.47 11.21
CA SER A 636 -14.82 26.37 11.58
C SER A 636 -13.67 26.80 12.49
N HIS A 637 -13.39 28.10 12.57
CA HIS A 637 -12.22 28.69 13.25
C HIS A 637 -10.90 27.95 12.92
N SER A 638 -10.76 27.52 11.66
CA SER A 638 -9.68 26.63 11.21
C SER A 638 -9.20 27.03 9.82
N ALA A 639 -7.90 27.26 9.68
CA ALA A 639 -7.23 27.66 8.44
C ALA A 639 -6.23 26.59 7.99
N SER A 640 -6.03 26.44 6.68
CA SER A 640 -5.05 25.49 6.13
C SER A 640 -4.23 26.12 5.00
N PHE A 641 -2.93 25.86 4.97
CA PHE A 641 -2.06 26.28 3.87
C PHE A 641 -1.11 25.15 3.49
N THR A 642 -0.66 25.11 2.25
CA THR A 642 0.21 24.04 1.73
C THR A 642 1.51 24.62 1.24
N LEU A 643 2.61 24.02 1.66
CA LEU A 643 3.93 24.31 1.13
C LEU A 643 4.44 23.12 0.32
N ALA A 644 5.09 23.37 -0.81
CA ALA A 644 5.67 22.35 -1.67
C ALA A 644 7.07 22.78 -2.13
N PRO A 645 8.05 21.86 -2.22
CA PRO A 645 9.40 22.24 -2.61
C PRO A 645 9.44 22.62 -4.09
N THR A 646 10.35 23.51 -4.46
CA THR A 646 10.58 23.91 -5.86
C THR A 646 12.01 23.62 -6.29
N ILE A 647 12.17 23.15 -7.52
CA ILE A 647 13.48 23.02 -8.18
C ILE A 647 13.93 24.33 -8.85
N ASP A 648 13.01 25.30 -9.02
CA ASP A 648 13.29 26.62 -9.57
C ASP A 648 13.29 27.65 -8.44
N SER A 649 14.49 28.05 -8.02
CA SER A 649 14.69 29.04 -6.96
C SER A 649 14.34 30.48 -7.39
N ALA A 650 14.12 30.73 -8.68
CA ALA A 650 13.72 32.03 -9.19
C ALA A 650 12.20 32.24 -9.23
N ASP A 651 11.40 31.19 -9.01
CA ASP A 651 9.95 31.26 -9.01
C ASP A 651 9.42 31.89 -7.71
N LYS A 652 9.18 33.21 -7.74
CA LYS A 652 8.58 33.95 -6.62
C LYS A 652 7.12 33.59 -6.34
N ASN A 653 6.47 32.83 -7.22
CA ASN A 653 5.11 32.31 -7.02
C ASN A 653 5.12 30.84 -6.56
N SER A 654 6.31 30.29 -6.28
CA SER A 654 6.50 28.94 -5.78
C SER A 654 5.77 28.71 -4.46
N PHE A 655 5.23 27.49 -4.30
CA PHE A 655 4.66 27.04 -3.03
C PHE A 655 5.72 26.73 -1.96
N ALA A 656 7.01 26.89 -2.25
CA ALA A 656 8.09 26.67 -1.28
C ALA A 656 8.16 27.76 -0.21
N SER A 657 7.40 28.86 -0.37
CA SER A 657 7.34 29.98 0.60
C SER A 657 8.73 30.59 0.82
N VAL A 658 9.20 30.69 2.07
CA VAL A 658 10.53 31.20 2.44
C VAL A 658 11.62 30.10 2.40
N PHE A 659 11.28 28.87 2.02
CA PHE A 659 12.18 27.70 2.04
C PHE A 659 12.78 27.41 0.65
N ASN A 660 13.51 28.38 0.07
CA ASN A 660 13.90 28.34 -1.36
C ASN A 660 15.40 28.11 -1.63
N ASP A 661 16.25 28.20 -0.59
CA ASP A 661 17.71 28.22 -0.73
C ASP A 661 18.41 27.10 0.07
N GLY A 662 17.66 26.06 0.43
CA GLY A 662 18.17 24.95 1.23
C GLY A 662 17.61 23.59 0.82
N SER A 663 18.19 22.55 1.40
CA SER A 663 17.76 21.16 1.31
C SER A 663 17.63 20.58 2.71
N HIS A 664 16.97 19.42 2.83
CA HIS A 664 16.86 18.68 4.10
C HIS A 664 16.29 19.51 5.26
N PHE A 665 15.21 20.26 5.00
CA PHE A 665 14.56 21.03 6.06
C PHE A 665 13.88 20.10 7.08
N ARG A 666 14.22 20.23 8.35
CA ARG A 666 13.67 19.48 9.49
C ARG A 666 13.17 20.45 10.55
N LEU A 667 11.87 20.48 10.80
CA LEU A 667 11.25 21.44 11.72
C LEU A 667 11.25 20.93 13.16
N GLU A 668 11.78 21.76 14.06
CA GLU A 668 11.68 21.59 15.51
C GLU A 668 10.35 22.09 16.06
N GLY A 669 9.68 23.02 15.35
CA GLY A 669 8.42 23.60 15.79
C GLY A 669 7.84 24.63 14.82
N LEU A 670 6.55 24.90 14.98
CA LEU A 670 5.84 26.02 14.37
C LEU A 670 5.01 26.68 15.45
N GLU A 671 5.26 27.95 15.72
CA GLU A 671 4.45 28.76 16.63
C GLU A 671 3.71 29.84 15.84
N ILE A 672 2.46 30.11 16.20
CA ILE A 672 1.58 30.99 15.42
C ILE A 672 0.95 32.03 16.33
N PHE A 673 1.34 33.29 16.14
CA PHE A 673 0.83 34.41 16.93
C PHE A 673 -0.17 35.23 16.12
N LEU A 674 -1.42 35.27 16.56
CA LEU A 674 -2.48 36.03 15.90
C LEU A 674 -2.36 37.53 16.19
N ARG A 675 -2.50 38.38 15.16
CA ARG A 675 -2.44 39.84 15.28
C ARG A 675 -3.81 40.49 15.26
N GLY A 676 -4.06 41.35 16.24
CA GLY A 676 -5.31 42.12 16.35
C GLY A 676 -6.46 41.38 17.05
N VAL A 677 -6.20 40.21 17.61
CA VAL A 677 -7.17 39.50 18.46
C VAL A 677 -7.17 40.11 19.85
N VAL A 678 -8.36 40.29 20.43
CA VAL A 678 -8.56 40.82 21.78
C VAL A 678 -9.39 39.81 22.56
N PRO A 679 -9.12 39.56 23.85
CA PRO A 679 -9.94 38.64 24.62
C PRO A 679 -11.31 39.23 24.94
N ARG A 680 -12.31 38.37 25.06
CA ARG A 680 -13.61 38.77 25.62
C ARG A 680 -13.50 38.89 27.13
N SER A 681 -14.31 39.79 27.69
CA SER A 681 -14.30 40.13 29.12
C SER A 681 -14.39 38.90 30.03
N GLU A 682 -15.15 37.89 29.61
CA GLU A 682 -15.41 36.68 30.37
C GLU A 682 -14.22 35.72 30.44
N ALA A 683 -13.29 35.83 29.48
CA ALA A 683 -12.10 34.97 29.37
C ALA A 683 -10.87 35.54 30.11
N ILE A 684 -10.95 36.78 30.59
CA ILE A 684 -9.84 37.45 31.26
C ILE A 684 -9.74 36.96 32.71
N HIS A 685 -8.56 36.42 33.06
CA HIS A 685 -8.21 36.01 34.41
C HIS A 685 -6.85 36.61 34.78
N ASN A 686 -6.80 37.37 35.88
CA ASN A 686 -5.60 38.09 36.31
C ASN A 686 -5.00 39.05 35.25
N GLY A 687 -5.86 39.68 34.43
CA GLY A 687 -5.45 40.66 33.42
C GLY A 687 -4.97 40.08 32.09
N VAL A 688 -5.01 38.75 31.94
CA VAL A 688 -4.66 38.04 30.70
C VAL A 688 -5.71 37.00 30.34
N ALA A 689 -5.75 36.61 29.07
CA ALA A 689 -6.50 35.46 28.58
C ALA A 689 -5.59 34.58 27.73
N LYS A 690 -5.98 33.32 27.51
CA LYS A 690 -5.19 32.38 26.70
C LYS A 690 -5.72 32.28 25.28
N VAL A 691 -4.82 32.12 24.33
CA VAL A 691 -5.13 31.70 22.96
C VAL A 691 -4.60 30.28 22.79
N ASP A 692 -5.50 29.32 22.58
CA ASP A 692 -5.15 27.91 22.38
C ASP A 692 -5.33 27.50 20.91
N ILE A 693 -4.24 27.03 20.30
CA ILE A 693 -4.17 26.67 18.89
C ILE A 693 -3.70 25.21 18.75
N ASP A 694 -4.45 24.42 18.00
CA ASP A 694 -3.98 23.13 17.48
C ASP A 694 -3.30 23.35 16.12
N ILE A 695 -2.06 22.87 15.98
CA ILE A 695 -1.29 22.91 14.74
C ILE A 695 -1.12 21.48 14.25
N LEU A 696 -1.56 21.21 13.03
CA LEU A 696 -1.55 19.87 12.44
C LEU A 696 -0.80 19.86 11.11
N THR A 697 -0.07 18.79 10.86
CA THR A 697 0.48 18.46 9.54
C THR A 697 -0.40 17.40 8.87
N SER A 698 -0.46 17.34 7.53
CA SER A 698 -1.18 16.27 6.83
C SER A 698 -0.55 14.88 6.99
N GLY A 699 0.70 14.79 7.46
CA GLY A 699 1.46 13.54 7.48
C GLY A 699 2.08 13.21 6.12
N VAL A 700 2.08 14.16 5.18
CA VAL A 700 2.72 14.00 3.88
C VAL A 700 3.76 15.07 3.71
N TYR A 701 4.99 14.64 3.42
CA TYR A 701 6.16 15.49 3.44
C TYR A 701 6.84 15.43 2.08
N GLY A 702 7.08 16.59 1.48
CA GLY A 702 8.06 16.75 0.41
C GLY A 702 9.42 17.07 1.01
N ASP A 703 10.48 16.69 0.31
CA ASP A 703 11.83 17.18 0.58
C ASP A 703 12.60 17.31 -0.74
N ILE A 704 13.65 18.12 -0.74
CA ILE A 704 14.41 18.43 -1.94
C ILE A 704 15.90 18.30 -1.69
N GLU A 705 16.60 17.71 -2.66
CA GLU A 705 18.05 17.63 -2.72
C GLU A 705 18.51 17.67 -4.18
N GLU A 706 19.50 18.52 -4.49
CA GLU A 706 20.16 18.59 -5.82
C GLU A 706 19.17 18.67 -7.02
N GLY A 707 18.04 19.36 -6.84
CA GLY A 707 17.01 19.49 -7.88
C GLY A 707 16.12 18.25 -8.06
N LYS A 708 16.16 17.29 -7.14
CA LYS A 708 15.26 16.15 -7.05
C LYS A 708 14.33 16.30 -5.85
N ILE A 709 13.03 16.17 -6.08
CA ILE A 709 12.01 16.16 -5.03
C ILE A 709 11.71 14.71 -4.64
N SER A 710 11.82 14.42 -3.35
CA SER A 710 11.39 13.17 -2.74
C SER A 710 10.10 13.38 -1.95
N HIS A 711 9.25 12.37 -1.90
CA HIS A 711 7.97 12.42 -1.19
C HIS A 711 7.90 11.31 -0.15
N PHE A 712 7.31 11.62 0.99
CA PHE A 712 7.21 10.74 2.14
C PHE A 712 5.83 10.81 2.79
N THR A 713 5.44 9.71 3.44
CA THR A 713 4.16 9.60 4.16
C THR A 713 4.36 9.14 5.59
N SER A 714 3.61 9.69 6.53
CA SER A 714 3.66 9.43 7.96
C SER A 714 2.30 9.69 8.61
N LEU A 715 2.25 9.50 9.93
CA LEU A 715 1.11 9.95 10.71
C LEU A 715 1.03 11.48 10.71
N ALA A 716 -0.18 12.01 10.52
CA ALA A 716 -0.48 13.41 10.76
C ALA A 716 -0.07 13.77 12.20
N ARG A 717 0.89 14.70 12.34
CA ARG A 717 1.30 15.23 13.64
C ARG A 717 0.33 16.31 14.09
N GLN A 718 0.04 16.34 15.37
CA GLN A 718 -0.69 17.43 16.04
C GLN A 718 0.12 17.89 17.24
N VAL A 719 0.34 19.19 17.35
CA VAL A 719 0.93 19.84 18.51
C VAL A 719 0.03 20.98 18.96
N GLN A 720 0.01 21.23 20.26
CA GLN A 720 -0.73 22.35 20.83
C GLN A 720 0.24 23.52 21.03
N PHE A 721 -0.22 24.72 20.70
CA PHE A 721 0.41 25.98 21.00
C PHE A 721 -0.53 26.81 21.87
N SER A 722 0.00 27.41 22.94
CA SER A 722 -0.77 28.28 23.81
C SER A 722 0.06 29.48 24.24
N TYR A 723 -0.50 30.68 24.15
CA TYR A 723 0.12 31.92 24.60
C TYR A 723 -0.91 32.84 25.26
N GLU A 724 -0.42 33.81 26.03
CA GLU A 724 -1.26 34.79 26.72
C GLU A 724 -1.44 36.05 25.88
N ILE A 725 -2.60 36.68 26.01
CA ILE A 725 -2.88 38.03 25.51
C ILE A 725 -3.45 38.89 26.62
N THR A 726 -3.05 40.17 26.65
CA THR A 726 -3.61 41.16 27.58
C THR A 726 -5.00 41.61 27.16
N GLU A 727 -5.67 42.41 28.01
CA GLU A 727 -6.96 43.04 27.66
C GLU A 727 -6.91 43.91 26.39
N SER A 728 -5.73 44.45 26.03
CA SER A 728 -5.53 45.23 24.79
C SER A 728 -5.18 44.37 23.58
N GLY A 729 -5.01 43.06 23.75
CA GLY A 729 -4.56 42.13 22.71
C GLY A 729 -3.05 42.10 22.50
N GLU A 730 -2.26 42.65 23.44
CA GLU A 730 -0.79 42.51 23.40
C GLU A 730 -0.41 41.07 23.74
N ILE A 731 0.47 40.49 22.94
CA ILE A 731 0.99 39.13 23.14
C ILE A 731 1.88 39.12 24.39
N GLY A 732 1.54 38.26 25.34
CA GLY A 732 2.29 37.97 26.56
C GLY A 732 3.11 36.69 26.44
N ASP A 733 3.20 35.95 27.54
CA ASP A 733 4.06 34.78 27.62
C ASP A 733 3.51 33.57 26.84
N THR A 734 4.43 32.79 26.25
CA THR A 734 4.09 31.47 25.71
C THR A 734 3.94 30.48 26.87
N VAL A 735 2.76 29.87 26.96
CA VAL A 735 2.40 28.89 28.01
C VAL A 735 2.72 27.47 27.57
N VAL A 736 2.48 27.15 26.30
CA VAL A 736 2.75 25.84 25.69
C VAL A 736 3.43 26.08 24.34
N HIS A 737 4.67 25.59 24.20
CA HIS A 737 5.42 25.66 22.95
C HIS A 737 5.02 24.52 22.01
N ALA A 738 4.76 24.84 20.74
CA ALA A 738 4.45 23.86 19.71
C ALA A 738 5.73 23.25 19.13
N ARG A 739 6.28 22.26 19.84
CA ARG A 739 7.51 21.57 19.46
C ARG A 739 7.23 20.19 18.87
N PHE A 740 7.92 19.89 17.78
CA PHE A 740 8.14 18.54 17.27
C PHE A 740 9.48 18.04 17.84
N PRO A 741 9.50 17.07 18.77
CA PRO A 741 10.72 16.65 19.45
C PRO A 741 11.85 16.25 18.46
N THR A 742 13.04 16.83 18.65
CA THR A 742 14.19 16.87 17.71
C THR A 742 15.28 15.83 17.95
N GLU A 743 15.05 14.85 18.82
CA GLU A 743 16.09 13.88 19.16
C GLU A 743 16.26 12.76 18.11
N GLU A 744 15.56 12.79 16.96
CA GLU A 744 15.11 11.53 16.33
C GLU A 744 15.16 11.40 14.80
N HIS A 745 15.50 12.46 14.03
CA HIS A 745 15.39 12.47 12.55
C HIS A 745 13.97 12.15 12.02
N ALA A 746 12.95 12.33 12.86
CA ALA A 746 11.53 12.14 12.56
C ALA A 746 10.77 13.48 12.48
N GLU A 747 11.50 14.59 12.47
CA GLU A 747 10.96 15.94 12.33
C GLU A 747 10.22 16.09 10.99
N PRO A 748 9.06 16.76 10.96
CA PRO A 748 8.38 17.05 9.72
C PRO A 748 9.20 18.03 8.86
N THR A 749 9.01 17.95 7.55
CA THR A 749 9.48 18.99 6.63
C THR A 749 8.49 20.17 6.64
N PRO A 750 8.92 21.39 6.27
CA PRO A 750 8.00 22.50 6.03
C PRO A 750 7.05 22.22 4.86
N PHE A 751 7.49 21.40 3.90
CA PHE A 751 6.76 21.06 2.69
C PHE A 751 5.66 20.01 2.94
N THR A 752 4.61 20.45 3.62
CA THR A 752 3.40 19.70 3.93
C THR A 752 2.20 20.64 3.83
N GLN A 753 1.00 20.09 3.95
CA GLN A 753 -0.15 20.90 4.35
C GLN A 753 -0.12 21.10 5.87
N TRP A 754 -0.33 22.35 6.28
CA TRP A 754 -0.46 22.81 7.65
C TRP A 754 -1.91 23.19 7.90
N MET A 755 -2.45 22.82 9.06
CA MET A 755 -3.76 23.23 9.54
C MET A 755 -3.62 23.88 10.92
N VAL A 756 -4.30 24.99 11.10
CA VAL A 756 -4.28 25.83 12.29
C VAL A 756 -5.71 25.96 12.78
N LYS A 757 -6.01 25.51 14.00
CA LYS A 757 -7.36 25.52 14.56
C LYS A 757 -7.39 26.15 15.94
N LEU A 758 -8.27 27.12 16.13
CA LEU A 758 -8.53 27.70 17.46
C LEU A 758 -9.39 26.75 18.30
N ARG A 759 -8.94 26.46 19.52
CA ARG A 759 -9.68 25.61 20.47
C ARG A 759 -10.68 26.39 21.30
N ASN A 760 -10.38 27.66 21.57
CA ASN A 760 -11.20 28.53 22.39
C ASN A 760 -11.65 29.81 21.63
N PRO A 761 -12.24 29.69 20.42
CA PRO A 761 -12.63 30.86 19.63
C PRO A 761 -13.68 31.74 20.33
N ASN A 762 -14.50 31.16 21.21
CA ASN A 762 -15.52 31.88 21.97
C ASN A 762 -14.94 32.83 23.01
N ASP A 763 -13.69 32.62 23.43
CA ASP A 763 -13.00 33.46 24.40
C ASP A 763 -12.39 34.72 23.75
N LEU A 764 -12.43 34.79 22.41
CA LEU A 764 -11.71 35.76 21.60
C LEU A 764 -12.68 36.61 20.77
N ASP A 765 -12.32 37.88 20.58
CA ASP A 765 -12.88 38.74 19.53
C ASP A 765 -11.95 38.72 18.31
N LEU A 766 -12.39 38.00 17.28
CA LEU A 766 -11.66 37.83 16.02
C LEU A 766 -12.00 38.90 14.98
N THR A 767 -12.91 39.85 15.27
CA THR A 767 -13.37 40.85 14.29
C THR A 767 -12.25 41.77 13.78
N LYS A 768 -11.20 41.95 14.59
CA LYS A 768 -10.01 42.75 14.28
C LYS A 768 -8.78 41.91 13.90
N LEU A 769 -8.94 40.59 13.74
CA LEU A 769 -7.87 39.72 13.25
C LEU A 769 -7.38 40.24 11.91
N SER A 770 -6.08 40.57 11.85
CA SER A 770 -5.46 41.27 10.72
C SER A 770 -4.30 40.50 10.10
N GLY A 771 -3.85 39.44 10.75
CA GLY A 771 -2.78 38.56 10.26
C GLY A 771 -2.33 37.57 11.32
N ALA A 772 -1.35 36.76 10.96
CA ALA A 772 -0.65 35.88 11.87
C ALA A 772 0.86 35.94 11.60
N GLU A 773 1.66 35.80 12.65
CA GLU A 773 3.11 35.61 12.55
C GLU A 773 3.42 34.14 12.75
N LEU A 774 4.09 33.54 11.76
CA LEU A 774 4.50 32.16 11.77
C LEU A 774 5.99 32.10 12.12
N HIS A 775 6.29 31.50 13.26
CA HIS A 775 7.64 31.33 13.77
C HIS A 775 8.07 29.88 13.52
N TRP A 776 8.92 29.69 12.53
CA TRP A 776 9.46 28.40 12.14
C TRP A 776 10.81 28.19 12.81
N MET A 777 10.96 27.09 13.53
CA MET A 777 12.22 26.68 14.12
C MET A 777 12.63 25.34 13.51
N GLY A 778 13.88 25.22 13.08
CA GLY A 778 14.31 24.04 12.35
C GLY A 778 15.81 23.96 12.15
N LYS A 779 16.20 22.92 11.42
CA LYS A 779 17.53 22.75 10.83
C LYS A 779 17.40 22.51 9.34
N ALA A 780 18.36 23.00 8.57
CA ALA A 780 18.42 22.80 7.13
C ALA A 780 19.87 22.76 6.66
N ARG A 781 20.08 22.28 5.44
CA ARG A 781 21.37 22.35 4.75
C ARG A 781 21.30 23.47 3.73
N PHE A 782 22.21 24.44 3.84
CA PHE A 782 22.35 25.54 2.89
C PHE A 782 23.60 25.29 2.04
N ALA A 783 23.48 25.40 0.72
CA ALA A 783 24.62 25.28 -0.17
C ALA A 783 25.53 26.50 -0.01
N GLU A 784 26.86 26.33 -0.16
CA GLU A 784 27.74 27.48 -0.35
C GLU A 784 27.31 28.24 -1.60
N ALA A 785 27.07 29.54 -1.46
CA ALA A 785 26.89 30.42 -2.61
C ALA A 785 28.08 30.20 -3.54
N LYS A 786 27.83 29.69 -4.75
CA LYS A 786 28.86 29.67 -5.80
C LYS A 786 29.29 31.13 -5.98
N VAL A 787 30.43 31.48 -5.41
CA VAL A 787 31.11 32.74 -5.70
C VAL A 787 31.45 32.64 -7.18
N SER A 788 30.69 33.37 -7.99
CA SER A 788 30.96 33.54 -9.41
C SER A 788 32.35 34.15 -9.54
N SER A 789 33.33 33.31 -9.87
CA SER A 789 34.67 33.72 -10.31
C SER A 789 34.63 34.25 -11.73
#